data_AF-A0A7S0EB39-F1
#
_entry.id   AF-A0A7S0EB39-F1
#
_cell.length_a   1.000
_cell.length_b   1.000
_cell.length_c   1.000
_cell.angle_alpha   90.00
_cell.angle_beta   90.00
_cell.angle_gamma   90.00
#
_symmetry.space_group_name_H-M   'P 1'
#
loop_
_entity.id
_entity.type
_entity.pdbx_description
1 polymer ?
#
loop_
_entity_poly.entity_id
_entity_poly.type
_entity_poly.pdbx_seq_one_letter_code
_entity_poly.pdbx_strand_id
1 'polypeptide(L)'
;LLLSRLGSHTVRCRPGITNTLAHILPFLTYRQLSLIQYLVQCFIPHINVILPISKIPELASDFPTVKSIVGPLEREEHEAYVDCLVSIVQRMSQESTSCMLRKELTARGVVAALTDFLLAILPDESVDKDDGKWRAAIDSVELPCVLKLLTGMIRGYDVAQRHVDGSGILRVVHMMEDMSSDRRIGSLAEELLSSLAEKNAELQEKIEKLRQETASKKRELAKAQRERLLQEMGLAQGSSAKFDEQAKAMGWAAEELEEEEGLMCIICHEGFRYKPEEVLGIYVLNKKTTISSGSAGAGGLAAQGSPNRAVSSSRTDRCFTTVGNMSVVHVTCHMQATKAERSMKVPRMEWEGATLRNQNTKCNNILPIRGPSTPSHMFTEHAEKYWATLAQLGRHEGSRFRMVVHDIRLLLLRLATGASFASDSGGGSAMSNVKLVPFLMQMGFHCLGDGASSTWRQISSSLSRYVSQTSSDGVLSVVDGPDYHLVSTLWFPSCWQGRRGFFLSCLLRQALRGLPDSVLQGDSWEESPDVLAQCRSGFMLFALVARLHEMLYESHGTSNATEEGGLTGEQWAAETDGMQGELRKDHQQLLAQFEQLVEFNEQELSPCESLVELLDVADALKDLTPAGDVRTWMRSVASQ
;
A
#
# COMPACT_ATOMS: atom_id res chain seq x y z
N LEU A 1 -25.21 32.12 -23.73
CA LEU A 1 -25.40 32.79 -22.43
C LEU A 1 -24.46 32.27 -21.35
N LEU A 2 -24.38 30.94 -21.13
CA LEU A 2 -23.52 30.39 -20.08
C LEU A 2 -22.03 30.38 -20.47
N LEU A 3 -21.70 29.95 -21.69
CA LEU A 3 -20.32 30.00 -22.24
C LEU A 3 -19.78 31.44 -22.35
N SER A 4 -20.63 32.41 -22.69
CA SER A 4 -20.24 33.83 -22.79
C SER A 4 -19.86 34.49 -21.46
N ARG A 5 -20.03 33.80 -20.33
CA ARG A 5 -19.64 34.26 -18.99
C ARG A 5 -18.41 33.54 -18.44
N LEU A 6 -17.85 32.55 -19.15
CA LEU A 6 -16.69 31.77 -18.71
C LEU A 6 -15.45 32.64 -18.45
N GLY A 7 -15.18 33.62 -19.33
CA GLY A 7 -14.07 34.56 -19.17
C GLY A 7 -14.27 35.60 -18.06
N SER A 8 -15.47 35.72 -17.48
CA SER A 8 -15.75 36.78 -16.50
C SER A 8 -14.93 36.61 -15.23
N HIS A 9 -14.47 37.72 -14.66
CA HIS A 9 -13.69 37.75 -13.42
C HIS A 9 -14.35 36.93 -12.29
N THR A 10 -15.67 36.99 -12.15
CA THR A 10 -16.43 36.21 -11.14
C THR A 10 -16.30 34.70 -11.31
N VAL A 11 -16.23 34.20 -12.55
CA VAL A 11 -16.05 32.77 -12.85
C VAL A 11 -14.58 32.37 -12.73
N ARG A 12 -13.64 33.22 -13.19
CA ARG A 12 -12.19 33.00 -13.07
C ARG A 12 -11.72 32.88 -11.62
N CYS A 13 -12.26 33.69 -10.70
CA CYS A 13 -11.90 33.64 -9.28
C CYS A 13 -12.58 32.49 -8.50
N ARG A 14 -13.40 31.64 -9.14
CA ARG A 14 -14.15 30.56 -8.47
C ARG A 14 -14.00 29.23 -9.21
N PRO A 15 -12.95 28.44 -8.90
CA PRO A 15 -12.69 27.14 -9.53
C PRO A 15 -13.87 26.14 -9.43
N GLY A 16 -14.71 26.27 -8.38
CA GLY A 16 -15.92 25.45 -8.23
C GLY A 16 -16.95 25.65 -9.35
N ILE A 17 -17.01 26.84 -9.95
CA ILE A 17 -17.95 27.13 -11.05
C ILE A 17 -17.44 26.47 -12.34
N THR A 18 -16.18 26.68 -12.73
CA THR A 18 -15.58 26.00 -13.89
C THR A 18 -15.64 24.47 -13.74
N ASN A 19 -15.42 23.93 -12.55
CA ASN A 19 -15.60 22.51 -12.26
C ASN A 19 -17.04 22.04 -12.50
N THR A 20 -18.03 22.78 -12.00
CA THR A 20 -19.45 22.46 -12.18
C THR A 20 -19.85 22.51 -13.65
N LEU A 21 -19.33 23.48 -14.41
CA LEU A 21 -19.58 23.57 -15.85
C LEU A 21 -18.95 22.42 -16.62
N ALA A 22 -17.73 22.01 -16.26
CA ALA A 22 -17.10 20.83 -16.83
C ALA A 22 -17.90 19.55 -16.56
N HIS A 23 -18.60 19.46 -15.41
CA HIS A 23 -19.51 18.35 -15.12
C HIS A 23 -20.81 18.41 -15.92
N ILE A 24 -21.40 19.60 -16.10
CA ILE A 24 -22.74 19.74 -16.69
C ILE A 24 -22.72 19.73 -18.22
N LEU A 25 -21.70 20.34 -18.86
CA LEU A 25 -21.64 20.51 -20.32
C LEU A 25 -21.72 19.19 -21.11
N PRO A 26 -21.05 18.08 -20.71
CA PRO A 26 -21.22 16.79 -21.37
C PRO A 26 -22.65 16.25 -21.33
N PHE A 27 -23.41 16.50 -20.25
CA PHE A 27 -24.83 16.11 -20.17
C PHE A 27 -25.72 17.00 -21.02
N LEU A 28 -25.47 18.30 -21.05
CA LEU A 28 -26.27 19.25 -21.86
C LEU A 28 -26.08 19.03 -23.37
N THR A 29 -24.94 18.49 -23.77
CA THR A 29 -24.61 18.21 -25.18
C THR A 29 -24.91 16.76 -25.59
N TYR A 30 -25.58 15.99 -24.72
CA TYR A 30 -25.81 14.56 -24.92
C TYR A 30 -26.55 14.27 -26.23
N ARG A 31 -25.86 13.57 -27.15
CA ARG A 31 -26.33 13.18 -28.50
C ARG A 31 -26.81 14.35 -29.39
N GLN A 32 -26.48 15.59 -29.05
CA GLN A 32 -26.84 16.77 -29.84
C GLN A 32 -25.62 17.28 -30.61
N LEU A 33 -25.41 16.75 -31.82
CA LEU A 33 -24.25 17.09 -32.66
C LEU A 33 -24.15 18.60 -32.94
N SER A 34 -25.29 19.28 -33.15
CA SER A 34 -25.33 20.73 -33.34
C SER A 34 -24.80 21.53 -32.15
N LEU A 35 -25.09 21.10 -30.92
CA LEU A 35 -24.55 21.73 -29.71
C LEU A 35 -23.07 21.43 -29.51
N ILE A 36 -22.61 20.23 -29.87
CA ILE A 36 -21.19 19.88 -29.83
C ILE A 36 -20.40 20.71 -30.84
N GLN A 37 -20.90 20.84 -32.07
CA GLN A 37 -20.30 21.70 -33.10
C GLN A 37 -20.25 23.16 -32.65
N TYR A 38 -21.32 23.66 -32.02
CA TYR A 38 -21.34 25.00 -31.44
C TYR A 38 -20.30 25.14 -30.32
N LEU A 39 -20.20 24.16 -29.41
CA LEU A 39 -19.22 24.17 -28.33
C LEU A 39 -17.78 24.21 -28.86
N VAL A 40 -17.47 23.41 -29.87
CA VAL A 40 -16.15 23.40 -30.53
C VAL A 40 -15.87 24.74 -31.20
N GLN A 41 -16.85 25.32 -31.90
CA GLN A 41 -16.74 26.64 -32.51
C GLN A 41 -16.48 27.73 -31.46
N CYS A 42 -17.00 27.58 -30.24
CA CYS A 42 -16.72 28.51 -29.15
C CYS A 42 -15.26 28.41 -28.66
N PHE A 43 -14.69 27.21 -28.58
CA PHE A 43 -13.36 27.03 -28.01
C PHE A 43 -12.20 27.27 -29.00
N ILE A 44 -12.37 26.94 -30.29
CA ILE A 44 -11.29 27.03 -31.30
C ILE A 44 -10.60 28.41 -31.35
N PRO A 45 -11.32 29.55 -31.34
CA PRO A 45 -10.68 30.87 -31.37
C PRO A 45 -9.75 31.09 -30.16
N HIS A 46 -10.10 30.57 -28.99
CA HIS A 46 -9.26 30.69 -27.80
C HIS A 46 -8.02 29.79 -27.87
N ILE A 47 -8.15 28.58 -28.41
CA ILE A 47 -7.00 27.69 -28.68
C ILE A 47 -6.02 28.38 -29.64
N ASN A 48 -6.51 28.96 -30.74
CA ASN A 48 -5.70 29.67 -31.73
C ASN A 48 -4.98 30.92 -31.18
N VAL A 49 -5.47 31.50 -30.08
CA VAL A 49 -4.89 32.69 -29.44
C VAL A 49 -3.88 32.31 -28.36
N ILE A 50 -4.17 31.28 -27.55
CA ILE A 50 -3.35 30.90 -26.40
C ILE A 50 -2.23 29.95 -26.77
N LEU A 51 -2.52 28.97 -27.63
CA LEU A 51 -1.55 27.94 -27.96
C LEU A 51 -0.80 28.35 -29.23
N PRO A 52 0.54 28.23 -29.24
CA PRO A 52 1.39 28.50 -30.41
C PRO A 52 1.32 27.33 -31.41
N ILE A 53 0.11 26.99 -31.85
CA ILE A 53 -0.17 25.90 -32.79
C ILE A 53 -0.55 26.45 -34.16
N SER A 54 -0.51 25.59 -35.19
CA SER A 54 -1.08 25.88 -36.50
C SER A 54 -2.56 26.28 -36.35
N LYS A 55 -2.93 27.44 -36.92
CA LYS A 55 -4.29 27.97 -36.78
C LYS A 55 -5.31 26.99 -37.32
N ILE A 56 -6.23 26.61 -36.45
CA ILE A 56 -7.32 25.70 -36.75
C ILE A 56 -8.42 26.49 -37.48
N PRO A 57 -8.89 26.04 -38.66
CA PRO A 57 -9.93 26.74 -39.41
C PRO A 57 -11.24 26.91 -38.62
N GLU A 58 -11.71 28.15 -38.57
CA GLU A 58 -13.05 28.48 -38.04
C GLU A 58 -14.10 28.24 -39.13
N LEU A 59 -15.12 27.42 -38.86
CA LEU A 59 -16.20 27.19 -39.82
C LEU A 59 -17.17 28.39 -39.83
N ALA A 60 -17.65 28.76 -41.02
CA ALA A 60 -18.80 29.64 -41.14
C ALA A 60 -20.04 28.92 -40.58
N SER A 61 -20.73 29.52 -39.62
CA SER A 61 -21.92 28.91 -39.00
C SER A 61 -23.01 29.95 -38.80
N ASP A 62 -24.27 29.52 -38.89
CA ASP A 62 -25.45 30.34 -38.54
C ASP A 62 -25.60 30.57 -37.02
N PHE A 63 -24.74 29.95 -36.21
CA PHE A 63 -24.76 30.13 -34.77
C PHE A 63 -24.16 31.48 -34.35
N PRO A 64 -24.73 32.17 -33.35
CA PRO A 64 -24.23 33.45 -32.89
C PRO A 64 -22.81 33.29 -32.31
N THR A 65 -21.86 34.04 -32.85
CA THR A 65 -20.49 34.11 -32.30
C THR A 65 -20.54 34.56 -30.85
N VAL A 66 -19.72 33.96 -29.98
CA VAL A 66 -19.55 34.43 -28.61
C VAL A 66 -18.90 35.82 -28.66
N LYS A 67 -19.73 36.87 -28.68
CA LYS A 67 -19.28 38.25 -28.61
C LYS A 67 -19.00 38.58 -27.14
N SER A 68 -17.82 39.13 -26.86
CA SER A 68 -17.53 39.71 -25.56
C SER A 68 -18.59 40.76 -25.23
N ILE A 69 -19.02 40.79 -23.97
CA ILE A 69 -19.99 41.77 -23.47
C ILE A 69 -19.32 43.16 -23.34
N VAL A 70 -17.98 43.21 -23.26
CA VAL A 70 -17.18 44.43 -23.09
C VAL A 70 -15.85 44.26 -23.84
N GLY A 71 -15.68 44.91 -25.01
CA GLY A 71 -14.39 44.99 -25.71
C GLY A 71 -13.76 43.67 -26.20
N PRO A 72 -12.54 43.70 -26.80
CA PRO A 72 -11.77 42.49 -27.11
C PRO A 72 -11.41 41.74 -25.81
N LEU A 73 -11.42 40.40 -25.85
CA LEU A 73 -11.06 39.60 -24.69
C LEU A 73 -9.56 39.74 -24.33
N GLU A 74 -9.25 39.78 -23.05
CA GLU A 74 -7.87 39.77 -22.55
C GLU A 74 -7.29 38.35 -22.59
N ARG A 75 -5.95 38.22 -22.62
CA ARG A 75 -5.26 36.92 -22.68
C ARG A 75 -5.70 35.98 -21.56
N GLU A 76 -5.85 36.49 -20.33
CA GLU A 76 -6.29 35.70 -19.18
C GLU A 76 -7.72 35.15 -19.35
N GLU A 77 -8.57 35.86 -20.09
CA GLU A 77 -9.92 35.39 -20.38
C GLU A 77 -9.87 34.24 -21.39
N HIS A 78 -9.02 34.36 -22.41
CA HIS A 78 -8.76 33.27 -23.36
C HIS A 78 -8.16 32.02 -22.66
N GLU A 79 -7.25 32.19 -21.70
CA GLU A 79 -6.68 31.10 -20.90
C GLU A 79 -7.77 30.35 -20.11
N ALA A 80 -8.72 31.08 -19.53
CA ALA A 80 -9.85 30.47 -18.81
C ALA A 80 -10.73 29.58 -19.70
N TYR A 81 -10.91 29.92 -20.98
CA TYR A 81 -11.61 29.06 -21.93
C TYR A 81 -10.81 27.79 -22.23
N VAL A 82 -9.49 27.90 -22.42
CA VAL A 82 -8.63 26.73 -22.67
C VAL A 82 -8.57 25.82 -21.46
N ASP A 83 -8.43 26.36 -20.25
CA ASP A 83 -8.45 25.59 -19.00
C ASP A 83 -9.79 24.88 -18.76
N CYS A 84 -10.90 25.53 -19.11
CA CYS A 84 -12.22 24.93 -19.07
C CYS A 84 -12.31 23.76 -20.06
N LEU A 85 -11.82 23.92 -21.29
CA LEU A 85 -11.78 22.84 -22.28
C LEU A 85 -10.93 21.65 -21.79
N VAL A 86 -9.72 21.90 -21.28
CA VAL A 86 -8.85 20.87 -20.70
C VAL A 86 -9.60 20.11 -19.60
N SER A 87 -10.26 20.84 -18.69
CA SER A 87 -11.04 20.25 -17.60
C SER A 87 -12.22 19.41 -18.10
N ILE A 88 -12.87 19.83 -19.18
CA ILE A 88 -13.94 19.06 -19.83
C ILE A 88 -13.35 17.76 -20.38
N VAL A 89 -12.38 17.83 -21.30
CA VAL A 89 -11.90 16.64 -22.01
C VAL A 89 -11.23 15.61 -21.09
N GLN A 90 -10.60 16.03 -20.00
CA GLN A 90 -9.98 15.13 -19.02
C GLN A 90 -11.00 14.41 -18.12
N ARG A 91 -12.18 15.00 -17.88
CA ARG A 91 -13.20 14.45 -16.96
C ARG A 91 -14.35 13.72 -17.65
N MET A 92 -14.45 13.83 -18.96
CA MET A 92 -15.50 13.15 -19.72
C MET A 92 -15.40 11.63 -19.55
N SER A 93 -16.54 11.00 -19.20
CA SER A 93 -16.65 9.55 -19.01
C SER A 93 -16.36 8.80 -20.32
N GLN A 94 -16.17 7.48 -20.25
CA GLN A 94 -15.86 6.64 -21.41
C GLN A 94 -17.10 6.24 -22.24
N GLU A 95 -18.26 6.87 -22.01
CA GLU A 95 -19.54 6.53 -22.67
C GLU A 95 -19.66 7.14 -24.08
N SER A 96 -20.58 6.64 -24.91
CA SER A 96 -20.74 6.98 -26.35
C SER A 96 -20.83 8.48 -26.66
N THR A 97 -21.33 9.28 -25.73
CA THR A 97 -21.50 10.74 -25.89
C THR A 97 -20.17 11.49 -25.79
N SER A 98 -19.23 10.98 -24.99
CA SER A 98 -17.92 11.60 -24.77
C SER A 98 -16.99 11.52 -25.96
N CYS A 99 -17.19 10.49 -26.79
CA CYS A 99 -16.50 10.31 -28.05
C CYS A 99 -16.83 11.43 -29.06
N MET A 100 -18.04 12.00 -29.01
CA MET A 100 -18.49 12.97 -30.02
C MET A 100 -17.74 14.31 -29.98
N LEU A 101 -17.45 14.85 -28.79
CA LEU A 101 -16.65 16.08 -28.65
C LEU A 101 -15.20 15.85 -29.09
N ARG A 102 -14.58 14.73 -28.66
CA ARG A 102 -13.23 14.34 -29.09
C ARG A 102 -13.17 14.15 -30.61
N LYS A 103 -14.20 13.51 -31.19
CA LYS A 103 -14.33 13.31 -32.63
C LYS A 103 -14.41 14.63 -33.41
N GLU A 104 -15.25 15.57 -32.99
CA GLU A 104 -15.37 16.88 -33.65
C GLU A 104 -14.08 17.70 -33.52
N LEU A 105 -13.49 17.81 -32.32
CA LEU A 105 -12.21 18.50 -32.12
C LEU A 105 -11.07 17.86 -32.94
N THR A 106 -11.04 16.53 -33.04
CA THR A 106 -10.07 15.81 -33.88
C THR A 106 -10.30 16.08 -35.37
N ALA A 107 -11.56 16.06 -35.83
CA ALA A 107 -11.92 16.36 -37.23
C ALA A 107 -11.56 17.80 -37.62
N ARG A 108 -11.57 18.73 -36.67
CA ARG A 108 -11.11 20.12 -36.87
C ARG A 108 -9.59 20.25 -36.95
N GLY A 109 -8.83 19.22 -36.56
CA GLY A 109 -7.37 19.23 -36.59
C GLY A 109 -6.70 19.61 -35.28
N VAL A 110 -7.42 19.65 -34.15
CA VAL A 110 -6.85 19.99 -32.84
C VAL A 110 -5.72 19.02 -32.45
N VAL A 111 -5.96 17.71 -32.58
CA VAL A 111 -4.96 16.69 -32.21
C VAL A 111 -3.70 16.81 -33.07
N ALA A 112 -3.86 17.05 -34.37
CA ALA A 112 -2.74 17.25 -35.29
C ALA A 112 -1.93 18.49 -34.89
N ALA A 113 -2.59 19.63 -34.70
CA ALA A 113 -1.93 20.88 -34.36
C ALA A 113 -1.19 20.83 -33.01
N LEU A 114 -1.71 20.11 -32.02
CA LEU A 114 -1.03 19.89 -30.73
C LEU A 114 0.19 18.97 -30.89
N THR A 115 0.07 17.92 -31.69
CA THR A 115 1.16 16.97 -31.95
C THR A 115 2.29 17.65 -32.73
N ASP A 116 1.96 18.43 -33.75
CA ASP A 116 2.92 19.21 -34.54
C ASP A 116 3.69 20.21 -33.68
N PHE A 117 3.01 20.88 -32.73
CA PHE A 117 3.70 21.78 -31.80
C PHE A 117 4.70 21.04 -30.91
N LEU A 118 4.33 19.88 -30.38
CA LEU A 118 5.26 19.10 -29.57
C LEU A 118 6.46 18.64 -30.39
N LEU A 119 6.26 18.20 -31.63
CA LEU A 119 7.35 17.84 -32.54
C LEU A 119 8.23 19.05 -32.92
N ALA A 120 7.68 20.26 -32.94
CA ALA A 120 8.44 21.47 -33.24
C ALA A 120 9.30 21.96 -32.07
N ILE A 121 8.84 21.77 -30.83
CA ILE A 121 9.53 22.27 -29.63
C ILE A 121 10.47 21.24 -29.01
N LEU A 122 10.13 19.95 -29.09
CA LEU A 122 10.92 18.89 -28.47
C LEU A 122 12.11 18.51 -29.35
N PRO A 123 13.32 18.36 -28.78
CA PRO A 123 14.46 17.85 -29.53
C PRO A 123 14.25 16.43 -30.04
N ASP A 124 14.96 16.08 -31.11
CA ASP A 124 14.98 14.73 -31.68
C ASP A 124 15.50 13.68 -30.67
N GLU A 125 15.13 12.41 -30.86
CA GLU A 125 15.55 11.30 -30.00
C GLU A 125 17.07 11.10 -29.91
N SER A 126 17.82 11.58 -30.91
CA SER A 126 19.27 11.53 -30.95
C SER A 126 19.97 12.58 -30.08
N VAL A 127 19.25 13.60 -29.61
CA VAL A 127 19.83 14.68 -28.79
C VAL A 127 19.94 14.21 -27.35
N ASP A 128 21.16 14.30 -26.80
CA ASP A 128 21.44 13.96 -25.39
C ASP A 128 20.48 14.69 -24.45
N LYS A 129 19.93 13.98 -23.46
CA LYS A 129 18.98 14.51 -22.47
C LYS A 129 19.55 15.68 -21.67
N ASP A 130 20.88 15.75 -21.51
CA ASP A 130 21.57 16.82 -20.79
C ASP A 130 21.86 18.06 -21.66
N ASP A 131 21.51 18.03 -22.96
CA ASP A 131 21.67 19.16 -23.85
C ASP A 131 20.76 20.34 -23.46
N GLY A 132 21.28 21.57 -23.55
CA GLY A 132 20.53 22.78 -23.22
C GLY A 132 19.23 22.96 -24.03
N LYS A 133 19.11 22.34 -25.20
CA LYS A 133 17.88 22.32 -26.00
C LYS A 133 16.71 21.65 -25.27
N TRP A 134 16.96 20.56 -24.54
CA TRP A 134 15.93 19.90 -23.73
C TRP A 134 15.43 20.82 -22.62
N ARG A 135 16.36 21.48 -21.92
CA ARG A 135 16.00 22.44 -20.88
C ARG A 135 15.14 23.59 -21.43
N ALA A 136 15.51 24.15 -22.57
CA ALA A 136 14.73 25.20 -23.23
C ALA A 136 13.31 24.74 -23.62
N ALA A 137 13.16 23.49 -24.08
CA ALA A 137 11.87 22.92 -24.44
C ALA A 137 10.98 22.68 -23.20
N ILE A 138 11.54 22.12 -22.13
CA ILE A 138 10.84 21.81 -20.87
C ILE A 138 10.40 23.08 -20.14
N ASP A 139 11.19 24.16 -20.22
CA ASP A 139 10.90 25.44 -19.58
C ASP A 139 9.82 26.26 -20.33
N SER A 140 9.31 25.77 -21.46
CA SER A 140 8.18 26.37 -22.19
C SER A 140 6.94 26.50 -21.31
N VAL A 141 6.34 27.69 -21.32
CA VAL A 141 5.17 28.01 -20.50
C VAL A 141 3.93 27.25 -20.99
N GLU A 142 3.85 27.00 -22.28
CA GLU A 142 2.70 26.44 -22.99
C GLU A 142 2.70 24.90 -22.99
N LEU A 143 3.87 24.27 -22.84
CA LEU A 143 4.04 22.81 -22.86
C LEU A 143 3.11 22.06 -21.88
N PRO A 144 2.97 22.46 -20.60
CA PRO A 144 2.03 21.79 -19.69
C PRO A 144 0.57 21.82 -20.16
N CYS A 145 0.14 22.92 -20.80
CA CYS A 145 -1.22 23.05 -21.30
C CYS A 145 -1.46 22.13 -22.50
N VAL A 146 -0.50 22.09 -23.44
CA VAL A 146 -0.56 21.21 -24.61
C VAL A 146 -0.61 19.74 -24.20
N LEU A 147 0.27 19.31 -23.29
CA LEU A 147 0.28 17.93 -22.80
C LEU A 147 -1.07 17.56 -22.17
N LYS A 148 -1.60 18.40 -21.27
CA LYS A 148 -2.90 18.14 -20.61
C LYS A 148 -4.07 18.06 -21.59
N LEU A 149 -4.11 18.96 -22.57
CA LEU A 149 -5.16 18.98 -23.60
C LEU A 149 -5.06 17.72 -24.48
N LEU A 150 -3.86 17.37 -24.94
CA LEU A 150 -3.63 16.19 -25.76
C LEU A 150 -3.99 14.90 -25.00
N THR A 151 -3.59 14.78 -23.73
CA THR A 151 -3.98 13.67 -22.84
C THR A 151 -5.49 13.51 -22.76
N GLY A 152 -6.24 14.60 -22.55
CA GLY A 152 -7.71 14.54 -22.50
C GLY A 152 -8.36 14.17 -23.85
N MET A 153 -7.71 14.52 -24.95
CA MET A 153 -8.17 14.25 -26.32
C MET A 153 -7.98 12.80 -26.76
N ILE A 154 -6.89 12.15 -26.33
CA ILE A 154 -6.56 10.76 -26.70
C ILE A 154 -7.19 9.71 -25.79
N ARG A 155 -7.53 10.08 -24.55
CA ARG A 155 -7.99 9.13 -23.52
C ARG A 155 -9.18 8.28 -23.95
N GLY A 156 -8.93 6.99 -24.17
CA GLY A 156 -9.93 6.02 -24.61
C GLY A 156 -10.52 6.28 -26.01
N TYR A 157 -9.83 7.07 -26.86
CA TYR A 157 -10.27 7.39 -28.22
C TYR A 157 -9.23 6.94 -29.26
N ASP A 158 -9.51 5.81 -29.89
CA ASP A 158 -8.58 5.07 -30.75
C ASP A 158 -8.08 5.87 -31.96
N VAL A 159 -8.93 6.70 -32.56
CA VAL A 159 -8.56 7.51 -33.75
C VAL A 159 -7.50 8.54 -33.40
N ALA A 160 -7.64 9.25 -32.27
CA ALA A 160 -6.65 10.23 -31.83
C ALA A 160 -5.37 9.54 -31.33
N GLN A 161 -5.50 8.41 -30.63
CA GLN A 161 -4.35 7.61 -30.19
C GLN A 161 -3.48 7.15 -31.37
N ARG A 162 -4.09 6.62 -32.45
CA ARG A 162 -3.35 6.21 -33.65
C ARG A 162 -2.72 7.38 -34.41
N HIS A 163 -3.37 8.54 -34.40
CA HIS A 163 -2.79 9.74 -35.00
C HIS A 163 -1.51 10.16 -34.27
N VAL A 164 -1.52 10.15 -32.93
CA VAL A 164 -0.35 10.49 -32.11
C VAL A 164 0.75 9.43 -32.23
N ASP A 165 0.42 8.13 -32.30
CA ASP A 165 1.40 7.08 -32.57
C ASP A 165 2.10 7.26 -33.93
N GLY A 166 1.31 7.55 -34.97
CA GLY A 166 1.81 7.74 -36.34
C GLY A 166 2.70 8.98 -36.54
N SER A 167 2.80 9.88 -35.56
CA SER A 167 3.64 11.07 -35.64
C SER A 167 5.10 10.84 -35.24
N GLY A 168 5.42 9.69 -34.64
CA GLY A 168 6.76 9.36 -34.15
C GLY A 168 7.12 9.97 -32.80
N ILE A 169 6.18 10.64 -32.13
CA ILE A 169 6.44 11.40 -30.90
C ILE A 169 6.65 10.52 -29.65
N LEU A 170 6.25 9.25 -29.70
CA LEU A 170 6.23 8.35 -28.52
C LEU A 170 7.57 8.29 -27.79
N ARG A 171 8.67 8.14 -28.53
CA ARG A 171 10.02 8.03 -27.94
C ARG A 171 10.49 9.34 -27.34
N VAL A 172 10.16 10.45 -27.98
CA VAL A 172 10.49 11.81 -27.51
C VAL A 172 9.76 12.10 -26.20
N VAL A 173 8.48 11.74 -26.09
CA VAL A 173 7.72 11.86 -24.83
C VAL A 173 8.23 10.89 -23.77
N HIS A 174 8.57 9.66 -24.14
CA HIS A 174 9.14 8.67 -23.21
C HIS A 174 10.44 9.18 -22.55
N MET A 175 11.28 9.91 -23.28
CA MET A 175 12.47 10.52 -22.70
C MET A 175 12.16 11.55 -21.61
N MET A 176 11.00 12.22 -21.70
CA MET A 176 10.55 13.24 -20.75
C MET A 176 10.09 12.66 -19.42
N GLU A 177 9.73 11.36 -19.33
CA GLU A 177 9.33 10.71 -18.08
C GLU A 177 10.39 10.85 -16.98
N ASP A 178 11.66 10.80 -17.37
CA ASP A 178 12.82 10.90 -16.46
C ASP A 178 13.24 12.35 -16.13
N MET A 179 12.57 13.36 -16.68
CA MET A 179 13.02 14.76 -16.56
C MET A 179 12.41 15.45 -15.34
N SER A 180 13.27 15.87 -14.40
CA SER A 180 12.87 16.68 -13.25
C SER A 180 12.59 18.12 -13.67
N SER A 181 11.38 18.61 -13.40
CA SER A 181 10.99 20.01 -13.67
C SER A 181 9.99 20.52 -12.64
N ASP A 182 10.06 21.82 -12.32
CA ASP A 182 9.16 22.48 -11.37
C ASP A 182 7.69 22.43 -11.83
N ARG A 183 7.46 22.31 -13.14
CA ARG A 183 6.13 22.24 -13.78
C ARG A 183 5.58 20.81 -13.92
N ARG A 184 6.25 19.80 -13.34
CA ARG A 184 5.86 18.38 -13.35
C ARG A 184 5.74 17.77 -14.76
N ILE A 185 6.63 18.15 -15.69
CA ILE A 185 6.60 17.67 -17.07
C ILE A 185 6.72 16.14 -17.15
N GLY A 186 7.58 15.51 -16.34
CA GLY A 186 7.71 14.04 -16.32
C GLY A 186 6.40 13.32 -16.00
N SER A 187 5.65 13.79 -15.00
CA SER A 187 4.34 13.22 -14.66
C SER A 187 3.30 13.44 -15.77
N LEU A 188 3.34 14.59 -16.46
CA LEU A 188 2.44 14.85 -17.60
C LEU A 188 2.77 13.97 -18.82
N ALA A 189 4.05 13.70 -19.05
CA ALA A 189 4.51 12.78 -20.09
C ALA A 189 4.08 11.34 -19.80
N GLU A 190 4.23 10.89 -18.55
CA GLU A 190 3.76 9.58 -18.07
C GLU A 190 2.24 9.44 -18.23
N GLU A 191 1.47 10.47 -17.88
CA GLU A 191 0.01 10.49 -18.00
C GLU A 191 -0.44 10.44 -19.48
N LEU A 192 0.28 11.14 -20.37
CA LEU A 192 0.03 11.09 -21.82
C LEU A 192 0.26 9.68 -22.36
N LEU A 193 1.40 9.05 -22.07
CA LEU A 193 1.73 7.69 -22.51
C LEU A 193 0.73 6.66 -21.95
N SER A 194 0.35 6.80 -20.69
CA SER A 194 -0.67 5.94 -20.07
C SER A 194 -2.03 6.11 -20.76
N SER A 195 -2.40 7.33 -21.15
CA SER A 195 -3.65 7.61 -21.89
C SER A 195 -3.62 7.13 -23.34
N LEU A 196 -2.43 7.02 -23.95
CA LEU A 196 -2.24 6.38 -25.26
C LEU A 196 -2.42 4.86 -25.19
N ALA A 197 -1.96 4.22 -24.11
CA ALA A 197 -2.13 2.80 -23.87
C ALA A 197 -3.57 2.42 -23.45
N GLU A 198 -4.34 3.36 -22.89
CA GLU A 198 -5.68 3.09 -22.37
C GLU A 198 -6.61 2.53 -23.46
N LYS A 199 -7.07 1.27 -23.27
CA LYS A 199 -7.92 0.52 -24.21
C LYS A 199 -7.32 0.32 -25.61
N ASN A 200 -6.00 0.39 -25.75
CA ASN A 200 -5.29 0.17 -27.00
C ASN A 200 -4.13 -0.81 -26.80
N ALA A 201 -4.39 -2.10 -27.04
CA ALA A 201 -3.43 -3.16 -26.79
C ALA A 201 -2.12 -3.00 -27.60
N GLU A 202 -2.21 -2.51 -28.85
CA GLU A 202 -1.04 -2.29 -29.70
C GLU A 202 -0.13 -1.20 -29.13
N LEU A 203 -0.70 -0.06 -28.70
CA LEU A 203 0.08 1.01 -28.09
C LEU A 203 0.58 0.64 -26.70
N GLN A 204 -0.20 -0.11 -25.94
CA GLN A 204 0.22 -0.64 -24.65
C GLN A 204 1.49 -1.49 -24.80
N GLU A 205 1.54 -2.39 -25.77
CA GLU A 205 2.71 -3.21 -26.04
C GLU A 205 3.93 -2.36 -26.49
N LYS A 206 3.73 -1.40 -27.40
CA LYS A 206 4.81 -0.50 -27.86
C LYS A 206 5.40 0.32 -26.71
N ILE A 207 4.57 0.90 -25.84
CA ILE A 207 5.01 1.74 -24.72
C ILE A 207 5.71 0.90 -23.65
N GLU A 208 5.17 -0.28 -23.33
CA GLU A 208 5.79 -1.21 -22.39
C GLU A 208 7.18 -1.65 -22.86
N LYS A 209 7.32 -1.95 -24.17
CA LYS A 209 8.62 -2.27 -24.78
C LYS A 209 9.63 -1.12 -24.62
N LEU A 210 9.23 0.13 -24.83
CA LEU A 210 10.11 1.30 -24.64
C LEU A 210 10.57 1.45 -23.19
N ARG A 211 9.68 1.24 -22.22
CA ARG A 211 9.99 1.27 -20.79
C ARG A 211 10.93 0.12 -20.39
N GLN A 212 10.71 -1.09 -20.91
CA GLN A 212 11.59 -2.25 -20.69
C GLN A 212 13.00 -2.04 -21.26
N GLU A 213 13.11 -1.53 -22.49
CA GLU A 213 14.40 -1.19 -23.10
C GLU A 213 15.19 -0.18 -22.25
N THR A 214 14.49 0.82 -21.70
CA THR A 214 15.09 1.83 -20.81
C THR A 214 15.54 1.24 -19.48
N ALA A 215 14.72 0.36 -18.88
CA ALA A 215 15.05 -0.33 -17.64
C ALA A 215 16.27 -1.27 -17.82
N SER A 216 16.35 -2.00 -18.93
CA SER A 216 17.49 -2.87 -19.24
C SER A 216 18.79 -2.08 -19.41
N LYS A 217 18.76 -0.98 -20.18
CA LYS A 217 19.93 -0.10 -20.35
C LYS A 217 20.40 0.51 -19.02
N LYS A 218 19.47 0.97 -18.17
CA LYS A 218 19.79 1.47 -16.83
C LYS A 218 20.44 0.38 -15.96
N ARG A 219 19.94 -0.87 -16.05
CA ARG A 219 20.51 -2.02 -15.35
C ARG A 219 21.93 -2.36 -15.82
N GLU A 220 22.17 -2.33 -17.12
CA GLU A 220 23.50 -2.57 -17.71
C GLU A 220 24.50 -1.47 -17.32
N LEU A 221 24.10 -0.20 -17.41
CA LEU A 221 24.93 0.93 -16.98
C LEU A 221 25.26 0.86 -15.49
N ALA A 222 24.28 0.53 -14.64
CA ALA A 222 24.51 0.34 -13.20
C ALA A 222 25.46 -0.84 -12.94
N LYS A 223 25.34 -1.93 -13.71
CA LYS A 223 26.26 -3.07 -13.62
C LYS A 223 27.68 -2.69 -14.05
N ALA A 224 27.84 -2.01 -15.17
CA ALA A 224 29.14 -1.56 -15.68
C ALA A 224 29.80 -0.54 -14.72
N GLN A 225 29.02 0.39 -14.16
CA GLN A 225 29.51 1.32 -13.15
C GLN A 225 29.93 0.60 -11.87
N ARG A 226 29.17 -0.42 -11.44
CA ARG A 226 29.54 -1.28 -10.31
C ARG A 226 30.82 -2.05 -10.59
N GLU A 227 30.98 -2.64 -11.77
CA GLU A 227 32.20 -3.35 -12.19
C GLU A 227 33.40 -2.41 -12.22
N ARG A 228 33.24 -1.19 -12.73
CA ARG A 228 34.29 -0.17 -12.72
C ARG A 228 34.69 0.25 -11.31
N LEU A 229 33.73 0.51 -10.42
CA LEU A 229 33.99 0.85 -9.03
C LEU A 229 34.70 -0.31 -8.29
N LEU A 230 34.28 -1.56 -8.55
CA LEU A 230 34.93 -2.75 -8.01
C LEU A 230 36.40 -2.87 -8.50
N GLN A 231 36.67 -2.56 -9.76
CA GLN A 231 38.04 -2.52 -10.29
C GLN A 231 38.88 -1.39 -9.68
N GLU A 232 38.30 -0.19 -9.55
CA GLU A 232 38.98 0.98 -8.93
C GLU A 232 39.27 0.73 -7.44
N MET A 233 38.47 -0.10 -6.76
CA MET A 233 38.68 -0.56 -5.38
C MET A 233 39.61 -1.79 -5.25
N GLY A 234 40.19 -2.30 -6.34
CA GLY A 234 41.09 -3.46 -6.32
C GLY A 234 40.40 -4.82 -6.18
N LEU A 235 39.08 -4.87 -6.28
CA LEU A 235 38.24 -6.06 -6.20
C LEU A 235 37.80 -6.48 -7.60
N ALA A 236 38.75 -6.72 -8.50
CA ALA A 236 38.45 -7.31 -9.80
C ALA A 236 38.15 -8.81 -9.62
N GLN A 237 36.98 -9.24 -10.11
CA GLN A 237 36.34 -10.54 -9.93
C GLN A 237 37.25 -11.78 -10.03
N GLY A 238 36.94 -12.78 -9.20
CA GLY A 238 36.83 -14.15 -9.72
C GLY A 238 37.76 -15.23 -9.17
N SER A 239 38.04 -15.26 -7.88
CA SER A 239 38.28 -16.52 -7.16
C SER A 239 38.22 -16.25 -5.65
N SER A 240 37.22 -16.78 -4.94
CA SER A 240 37.19 -16.69 -3.46
C SER A 240 38.47 -17.25 -2.84
N ALA A 241 39.10 -18.24 -3.52
CA ALA A 241 40.38 -18.82 -3.12
C ALA A 241 41.55 -17.82 -3.00
N LYS A 242 41.59 -16.76 -3.82
CA LYS A 242 42.62 -15.72 -3.70
C LYS A 242 42.28 -14.68 -2.64
N PHE A 243 41.00 -14.43 -2.40
CA PHE A 243 40.56 -13.48 -1.37
C PHE A 243 40.89 -14.01 0.03
N ASP A 244 40.63 -15.30 0.29
CA ASP A 244 40.98 -15.95 1.55
C ASP A 244 42.49 -16.01 1.80
N GLU A 245 43.30 -16.31 0.78
CA GLU A 245 44.77 -16.29 0.89
C GLU A 245 45.31 -14.87 1.11
N GLN A 246 44.72 -13.86 0.47
CA GLN A 246 45.16 -12.47 0.56
C GLN A 246 44.69 -11.80 1.86
N ALA A 247 43.51 -12.15 2.38
CA ALA A 247 43.02 -11.74 3.68
C ALA A 247 43.84 -12.36 4.83
N LYS A 248 44.18 -13.65 4.74
CA LYS A 248 45.13 -14.30 5.67
C LYS A 248 46.52 -13.66 5.64
N ALA A 249 47.02 -13.30 4.45
CA ALA A 249 48.30 -12.61 4.30
C ALA A 249 48.30 -11.18 4.86
N MET A 250 47.13 -10.52 4.93
CA MET A 250 46.93 -9.22 5.58
C MET A 250 46.63 -9.32 7.08
N GLY A 251 46.65 -10.53 7.65
CA GLY A 251 46.48 -10.76 9.09
C GLY A 251 45.04 -10.78 9.57
N TRP A 252 44.05 -10.88 8.66
CA TRP A 252 42.65 -11.01 9.04
C TRP A 252 42.42 -12.42 9.61
N ALA A 253 41.84 -12.49 10.81
CA ALA A 253 41.57 -13.77 11.46
C ALA A 253 40.44 -14.51 10.72
N ALA A 254 40.44 -15.84 10.72
CA ALA A 254 39.38 -16.63 10.07
C ALA A 254 37.97 -16.28 10.60
N GLU A 255 37.88 -15.84 11.87
CA GLU A 255 36.65 -15.38 12.53
C GLU A 255 36.12 -14.03 11.96
N GLU A 256 36.98 -13.23 11.34
CA GLU A 256 36.67 -11.94 10.68
C GLU A 256 36.22 -12.12 9.21
N LEU A 257 36.33 -13.34 8.66
CA LEU A 257 35.92 -13.70 7.29
C LEU A 257 34.59 -14.47 7.26
N GLU A 258 34.00 -14.77 8.41
CA GLU A 258 32.68 -15.41 8.47
C GLU A 258 31.60 -14.40 8.03
N GLU A 259 30.80 -14.82 7.04
CA GLU A 259 29.67 -14.03 6.53
C GLU A 259 28.63 -13.81 7.64
N GLU A 260 28.04 -12.62 7.69
CA GLU A 260 26.93 -12.35 8.63
C GLU A 260 25.69 -13.13 8.19
N GLU A 261 25.29 -14.10 9.01
CA GLU A 261 24.06 -14.86 8.82
C GLU A 261 22.87 -14.14 9.47
N GLY A 262 21.74 -14.04 8.75
CA GLY A 262 20.50 -13.43 9.25
C GLY A 262 20.33 -11.94 8.93
N LEU A 263 20.16 -11.10 9.98
CA LEU A 263 19.77 -9.70 9.83
C LEU A 263 20.97 -8.80 9.57
N MET A 264 21.06 -8.26 8.35
CA MET A 264 22.11 -7.33 7.94
C MET A 264 21.59 -5.92 7.69
N CYS A 265 22.37 -4.93 8.11
CA CYS A 265 22.13 -3.55 7.74
C CYS A 265 22.33 -3.34 6.24
N ILE A 266 21.33 -2.78 5.55
CA ILE A 266 21.37 -2.51 4.11
C ILE A 266 22.42 -1.46 3.68
N ILE A 267 23.04 -0.78 4.63
CA ILE A 267 24.06 0.25 4.38
C ILE A 267 25.47 -0.32 4.56
N CYS A 268 25.75 -0.94 5.71
CA CYS A 268 27.10 -1.44 6.02
C CYS A 268 27.28 -2.95 5.86
N HIS A 269 26.19 -3.70 5.60
CA HIS A 269 26.18 -5.16 5.49
C HIS A 269 26.63 -5.93 6.74
N GLU A 270 26.71 -5.25 7.88
CA GLU A 270 26.97 -5.85 9.20
C GLU A 270 25.65 -6.06 9.96
N GLY A 271 25.62 -7.05 10.85
CA GLY A 271 24.52 -7.33 11.77
C GLY A 271 24.96 -7.42 13.23
N PHE A 272 24.28 -8.24 14.01
CA PHE A 272 24.55 -8.39 15.44
C PHE A 272 25.86 -9.12 15.74
N ARG A 273 26.46 -9.84 14.79
CA ARG A 273 27.78 -10.45 15.01
C ARG A 273 28.86 -9.39 15.15
N TYR A 274 28.89 -8.42 14.25
CA TYR A 274 29.87 -7.32 14.29
C TYR A 274 29.46 -6.20 15.25
N LYS A 275 28.15 -5.99 15.46
CA LYS A 275 27.61 -4.94 16.33
C LYS A 275 26.57 -5.47 17.33
N PRO A 276 26.98 -6.32 18.29
CA PRO A 276 26.06 -7.04 19.18
C PRO A 276 25.23 -6.15 20.10
N GLU A 277 25.71 -4.95 20.41
CA GLU A 277 25.05 -4.01 21.32
C GLU A 277 24.20 -2.95 20.59
N GLU A 278 24.33 -2.80 19.27
CA GLU A 278 23.53 -1.84 18.50
C GLU A 278 22.08 -2.34 18.35
N VAL A 279 21.17 -1.41 18.09
CA VAL A 279 19.77 -1.71 17.70
C VAL A 279 19.69 -1.68 16.19
N LEU A 280 19.27 -2.80 15.61
CA LEU A 280 18.81 -2.85 14.23
C LEU A 280 17.36 -2.35 14.15
N GLY A 281 16.93 -1.95 12.96
CA GLY A 281 15.56 -1.58 12.73
C GLY A 281 15.11 -1.89 11.31
N ILE A 282 13.83 -2.13 11.14
CA ILE A 282 13.21 -2.45 9.86
C ILE A 282 12.55 -1.18 9.32
N TYR A 283 12.83 -0.83 8.06
CA TYR A 283 12.06 0.21 7.39
C TYR A 283 10.61 -0.24 7.19
N VAL A 284 9.69 0.50 7.81
CA VAL A 284 8.26 0.21 7.75
C VAL A 284 7.46 1.44 7.35
N LEU A 285 6.31 1.20 6.72
CA LEU A 285 5.27 2.18 6.51
C LEU A 285 4.17 1.93 7.54
N ASN A 286 4.02 2.85 8.47
CA ASN A 286 2.84 2.92 9.32
C ASN A 286 1.75 3.75 8.64
N LYS A 287 0.56 3.19 8.53
CA LYS A 287 -0.63 3.85 8.00
C LYS A 287 -1.75 3.83 9.02
N LYS A 288 -2.41 4.98 9.20
CA LYS A 288 -3.61 5.06 10.04
C LYS A 288 -4.77 4.28 9.43
N THR A 289 -5.46 3.54 10.27
CA THR A 289 -6.66 2.79 9.89
C THR A 289 -7.75 2.91 10.96
N THR A 290 -8.94 2.45 10.61
CA THR A 290 -10.10 2.38 11.49
C THR A 290 -10.39 0.93 11.81
N ILE A 291 -10.54 0.59 13.08
CA ILE A 291 -10.98 -0.74 13.50
C ILE A 291 -12.52 -0.71 13.57
N SER A 292 -13.17 -1.54 12.76
CA SER A 292 -14.63 -1.71 12.76
C SER A 292 -15.00 -3.13 13.18
N SER A 293 -16.18 -3.29 13.79
CA SER A 293 -16.74 -4.61 14.09
C SER A 293 -17.21 -5.31 12.83
N GLY A 294 -16.93 -6.60 12.76
CA GLY A 294 -17.52 -7.50 11.78
C GLY A 294 -16.57 -7.76 10.62
N SER A 295 -16.54 -9.02 10.22
CA SER A 295 -15.85 -9.65 9.08
C SER A 295 -16.22 -9.03 7.73
N ALA A 296 -15.93 -7.74 7.55
CA ALA A 296 -15.82 -7.10 6.25
C ALA A 296 -14.33 -6.87 6.00
N GLY A 297 -13.79 -7.58 5.02
CA GLY A 297 -12.37 -7.67 4.73
C GLY A 297 -11.66 -6.33 4.59
N ALA A 298 -10.34 -6.39 4.74
CA ALA A 298 -9.42 -5.35 4.30
C ALA A 298 -9.53 -5.16 2.77
N GLY A 299 -10.53 -4.40 2.34
CA GLY A 299 -10.81 -4.12 0.95
C GLY A 299 -12.10 -3.34 0.84
N GLY A 300 -12.00 -2.05 0.50
CA GLY A 300 -13.16 -1.17 0.35
C GLY A 300 -14.13 -1.67 -0.72
N LEU A 301 -15.16 -2.38 -0.30
CA LEU A 301 -16.41 -2.52 -1.04
C LEU A 301 -17.54 -2.23 -0.06
N ALA A 302 -18.01 -0.98 -0.10
CA ALA A 302 -19.27 -0.61 0.50
C ALA A 302 -20.37 -1.43 -0.18
N ALA A 303 -20.94 -2.41 0.54
CA ALA A 303 -22.20 -3.01 0.18
C ALA A 303 -23.29 -1.93 0.31
N GLN A 304 -23.62 -1.27 -0.81
CA GLN A 304 -24.88 -0.55 -0.95
C GLN A 304 -26.00 -1.59 -0.99
N GLY A 305 -26.74 -1.73 0.10
CA GLY A 305 -27.90 -2.62 0.14
C GLY A 305 -28.60 -2.69 1.50
N SER A 306 -29.60 -1.81 1.67
CA SER A 306 -30.79 -1.95 2.54
C SER A 306 -30.92 -0.90 3.68
N PRO A 307 -32.00 -0.08 3.75
CA PRO A 307 -32.10 1.05 4.67
C PRO A 307 -32.69 0.75 6.06
N ASN A 308 -32.93 -0.51 6.43
CA ASN A 308 -33.93 -0.83 7.48
C ASN A 308 -33.46 -1.65 8.70
N ARG A 309 -32.21 -1.52 9.14
CA ARG A 309 -31.85 -1.80 10.54
C ARG A 309 -31.10 -0.60 11.10
N ALA A 310 -31.59 -0.06 12.21
CA ALA A 310 -30.96 1.04 12.92
C ALA A 310 -29.52 0.64 13.27
N VAL A 311 -28.56 1.15 12.49
CA VAL A 311 -27.14 1.11 12.82
C VAL A 311 -27.00 1.95 14.08
N SER A 312 -27.08 1.30 15.25
CA SER A 312 -26.47 1.84 16.46
C SER A 312 -25.05 2.24 16.04
N SER A 313 -24.75 3.53 16.14
CA SER A 313 -23.47 4.12 15.72
C SER A 313 -22.32 3.24 16.21
N SER A 314 -21.79 2.37 15.33
CA SER A 314 -20.78 1.41 15.76
C SER A 314 -19.56 2.23 16.12
N ARG A 315 -19.17 2.20 17.39
CA ARG A 315 -17.97 2.89 17.88
C ARG A 315 -16.77 2.36 17.07
N THR A 316 -16.20 3.20 16.22
CA THR A 316 -15.00 2.89 15.45
C THR A 316 -13.79 3.50 16.13
N ASP A 317 -12.85 2.67 16.56
CA ASP A 317 -11.59 3.16 17.13
C ASP A 317 -10.55 3.35 16.04
N ARG A 318 -9.59 4.24 16.28
CA ARG A 318 -8.46 4.52 15.38
C ARG A 318 -7.21 3.77 15.82
N CYS A 319 -6.56 3.12 14.86
CA CYS A 319 -5.30 2.40 15.06
C CYS A 319 -4.36 2.63 13.86
N PHE A 320 -3.31 1.83 13.79
CA PHE A 320 -2.34 1.84 12.70
C PHE A 320 -2.14 0.43 12.18
N THR A 321 -1.64 0.35 10.94
CA THR A 321 -1.17 -0.87 10.29
C THR A 321 0.26 -0.65 9.85
N THR A 322 1.08 -1.68 9.99
CA THR A 322 2.49 -1.66 9.63
C THR A 322 2.71 -2.60 8.45
N VAL A 323 3.31 -2.08 7.38
CA VAL A 323 3.77 -2.88 6.25
C VAL A 323 5.23 -2.56 5.93
N GLY A 324 5.95 -3.49 5.31
CA GLY A 324 7.36 -3.31 5.01
C GLY A 324 7.90 -4.31 3.97
N ASN A 325 9.19 -4.17 3.67
CA ASN A 325 9.90 -5.04 2.72
C ASN A 325 11.10 -5.76 3.36
N MET A 326 11.15 -5.85 4.69
CA MET A 326 12.24 -6.48 5.45
C MET A 326 13.65 -5.94 5.15
N SER A 327 13.77 -4.68 4.71
CA SER A 327 15.07 -4.03 4.64
C SER A 327 15.46 -3.53 6.03
N VAL A 328 16.54 -4.10 6.56
CA VAL A 328 17.04 -3.83 7.90
C VAL A 328 18.17 -2.81 7.86
N VAL A 329 18.30 -2.00 8.90
CA VAL A 329 19.32 -0.95 9.01
C VAL A 329 19.74 -0.77 10.46
N HIS A 330 21.02 -0.48 10.71
CA HIS A 330 21.41 0.13 11.98
C HIS A 330 20.78 1.52 12.08
N VAL A 331 20.17 1.86 13.22
CA VAL A 331 19.58 3.20 13.39
C VAL A 331 20.64 4.29 13.26
N THR A 332 21.88 4.00 13.70
CA THR A 332 23.05 4.86 13.54
C THR A 332 23.42 5.09 12.06
N CYS A 333 23.50 4.03 11.25
CA CYS A 333 23.75 4.13 9.81
C CYS A 333 22.64 4.92 9.10
N HIS A 334 21.38 4.73 9.49
CA HIS A 334 20.28 5.53 8.97
C HIS A 334 20.47 7.03 9.26
N MET A 335 20.77 7.38 10.51
CA MET A 335 20.99 8.78 10.90
C MET A 335 22.16 9.43 10.13
N GLN A 336 23.26 8.69 9.95
CA GLN A 336 24.42 9.16 9.19
C GLN A 336 24.08 9.36 7.71
N ALA A 337 23.36 8.41 7.10
CA ALA A 337 22.88 8.52 5.72
C ALA A 337 21.95 9.73 5.54
N THR A 338 20.96 9.89 6.42
CA THR A 338 20.05 11.05 6.41
C THR A 338 20.81 12.37 6.55
N LYS A 339 21.83 12.44 7.42
CA LYS A 339 22.66 13.64 7.57
C LYS A 339 23.44 13.96 6.29
N ALA A 340 24.05 12.94 5.67
CA ALA A 340 24.80 13.09 4.42
C ALA A 340 23.89 13.52 3.25
N GLU A 341 22.70 12.93 3.14
CA GLU A 341 21.69 13.24 2.11
C GLU A 341 21.19 14.69 2.22
N ARG A 342 21.06 15.23 3.43
CA ARG A 342 20.72 16.65 3.64
C ARG A 342 21.83 17.62 3.22
N SER A 343 23.07 17.16 3.16
CA SER A 343 24.23 17.97 2.73
C SER A 343 24.51 17.89 1.21
N MET A 344 23.71 17.12 0.45
CA MET A 344 23.86 17.03 -1.01
C MET A 344 23.38 18.31 -1.71
N LYS A 345 23.86 18.53 -2.96
CA LYS A 345 23.48 19.67 -3.80
C LYS A 345 21.96 19.76 -4.03
N VAL A 346 21.30 18.61 -4.14
CA VAL A 346 19.84 18.49 -4.06
C VAL A 346 19.55 17.70 -2.78
N PRO A 347 19.15 18.39 -1.68
CA PRO A 347 18.86 17.72 -0.43
C PRO A 347 17.68 16.76 -0.59
N ARG A 348 17.82 15.53 -0.06
CA ARG A 348 16.70 14.60 0.06
C ARG A 348 16.12 14.65 1.46
N MET A 349 14.80 14.51 1.56
CA MET A 349 14.16 14.31 2.86
C MET A 349 14.45 12.89 3.37
N GLU A 350 14.44 12.73 4.69
CA GLU A 350 14.81 11.49 5.38
C GLU A 350 14.13 10.24 4.82
N TRP A 351 12.80 10.31 4.62
CA TRP A 351 12.00 9.19 4.13
C TRP A 351 12.07 9.00 2.61
N GLU A 352 12.45 10.03 1.85
CA GLU A 352 12.75 9.90 0.42
C GLU A 352 14.04 9.09 0.21
N GLY A 353 15.09 9.42 0.98
CA GLY A 353 16.34 8.64 0.99
C GLY A 353 16.14 7.23 1.55
N ALA A 354 15.35 7.09 2.62
CA ALA A 354 15.04 5.78 3.19
C ALA A 354 14.28 4.86 2.21
N THR A 355 13.36 5.41 1.42
CA THR A 355 12.63 4.65 0.40
C THR A 355 13.57 4.02 -0.64
N LEU A 356 14.63 4.71 -1.05
CA LEU A 356 15.63 4.16 -1.99
C LEU A 356 16.38 2.97 -1.38
N ARG A 357 16.80 3.09 -0.12
CA ARG A 357 17.49 2.01 0.63
C ARG A 357 16.54 0.85 0.96
N ASN A 358 15.24 1.12 1.07
CA ASN A 358 14.18 0.13 1.26
C ASN A 358 13.66 -0.45 -0.07
N GLN A 359 14.52 -0.54 -1.10
CA GLN A 359 14.20 -1.10 -2.42
C GLN A 359 12.98 -0.43 -3.10
N ASN A 360 12.88 0.89 -3.02
CA ASN A 360 11.76 1.68 -3.52
C ASN A 360 10.40 1.38 -2.84
N THR A 361 10.40 0.65 -1.72
CA THR A 361 9.21 0.48 -0.88
C THR A 361 9.09 1.68 0.07
N LYS A 362 7.96 2.37 0.04
CA LYS A 362 7.71 3.54 0.91
C LYS A 362 7.86 3.14 2.37
N CYS A 363 8.47 4.01 3.16
CA CYS A 363 8.59 3.87 4.60
C CYS A 363 8.48 5.25 5.26
N ASN A 364 7.98 5.29 6.49
CA ASN A 364 7.86 6.50 7.29
C ASN A 364 8.22 6.28 8.76
N ASN A 365 8.72 5.10 9.11
CA ASN A 365 9.16 4.77 10.47
C ASN A 365 10.19 3.63 10.44
N ILE A 366 10.81 3.38 11.59
CA ILE A 366 11.74 2.27 11.81
C ILE A 366 11.24 1.43 12.98
N LEU A 367 10.88 0.18 12.73
CA LEU A 367 10.52 -0.79 13.78
C LEU A 367 11.81 -1.35 14.40
N PRO A 368 12.13 -1.07 15.67
CA PRO A 368 13.38 -1.53 16.27
C PRO A 368 13.39 -3.04 16.52
N ILE A 369 14.58 -3.62 16.44
CA ILE A 369 14.88 -5.02 16.73
C ILE A 369 15.91 -5.06 17.85
N ARG A 370 15.59 -5.78 18.92
CA ARG A 370 16.50 -6.08 20.02
C ARG A 370 17.23 -7.37 19.72
N GLY A 371 18.55 -7.30 19.61
CA GLY A 371 19.43 -8.47 19.53
C GLY A 371 19.67 -9.12 20.89
N PRO A 372 20.52 -10.16 20.92
CA PRO A 372 20.76 -10.96 22.12
C PRO A 372 21.56 -10.19 23.18
N SER A 373 22.50 -9.37 22.73
CA SER A 373 23.39 -8.56 23.59
C SER A 373 22.98 -7.08 23.64
N THR A 374 21.92 -6.70 22.93
CA THR A 374 21.44 -5.31 22.89
C THR A 374 20.88 -4.89 24.26
N PRO A 375 21.45 -3.84 24.89
CA PRO A 375 20.96 -3.34 26.17
C PRO A 375 19.49 -2.90 26.11
N SER A 376 18.71 -3.20 27.16
CA SER A 376 17.27 -2.89 27.21
C SER A 376 16.96 -1.40 27.03
N HIS A 377 17.81 -0.53 27.60
CA HIS A 377 17.63 0.92 27.50
C HIS A 377 17.80 1.44 26.06
N MET A 378 18.74 0.87 25.28
CA MET A 378 18.95 1.22 23.87
C MET A 378 17.69 0.88 23.05
N PHE A 379 17.16 -0.33 23.22
CA PHE A 379 15.90 -0.71 22.57
C PHE A 379 14.75 0.22 22.95
N THR A 380 14.64 0.56 24.24
CA THR A 380 13.58 1.44 24.77
C THR A 380 13.64 2.83 24.12
N GLU A 381 14.83 3.42 23.98
CA GLU A 381 15.00 4.72 23.30
C GLU A 381 14.47 4.70 21.86
N HIS A 382 14.78 3.63 21.11
CA HIS A 382 14.32 3.48 19.73
C HIS A 382 12.83 3.12 19.64
N ALA A 383 12.29 2.36 20.58
CA ALA A 383 10.85 2.11 20.69
C ALA A 383 10.07 3.41 20.96
N GLU A 384 10.57 4.29 21.83
CA GLU A 384 9.95 5.60 22.05
C GLU A 384 9.95 6.47 20.79
N LYS A 385 11.02 6.43 19.97
CA LYS A 385 11.05 7.11 18.66
C LYS A 385 10.01 6.53 17.71
N TYR A 386 9.86 5.21 17.66
CA TYR A 386 8.82 4.54 16.87
C TYR A 386 7.42 5.01 17.26
N TRP A 387 7.12 5.06 18.57
CA TRP A 387 5.83 5.54 19.09
C TRP A 387 5.61 7.04 18.87
N ALA A 388 6.65 7.86 18.98
CA ALA A 388 6.58 9.29 18.73
C ALA A 388 6.21 9.58 17.26
N THR A 389 6.78 8.83 16.31
CA THR A 389 6.41 8.90 14.89
C THR A 389 4.96 8.49 14.67
N LEU A 390 4.50 7.41 15.28
CA LEU A 390 3.09 6.98 15.20
C LEU A 390 2.12 8.03 15.74
N ALA A 391 2.47 8.70 16.85
CA ALA A 391 1.64 9.76 17.42
C ALA A 391 1.47 10.96 16.47
N GLN A 392 2.45 11.23 15.60
CA GLN A 392 2.38 12.30 14.60
C GLN A 392 1.42 11.98 13.45
N LEU A 393 1.16 10.69 13.16
CA LEU A 393 0.19 10.27 12.14
C LEU A 393 -1.27 10.51 12.58
N GLY A 394 -1.51 10.73 13.87
CA GLY A 394 -2.77 11.22 14.41
C GLY A 394 -3.22 10.53 15.69
N ARG A 395 -4.40 10.94 16.18
CA ARG A 395 -5.00 10.34 17.40
C ARG A 395 -5.30 8.86 17.19
N HIS A 396 -4.89 8.06 18.18
CA HIS A 396 -5.16 6.63 18.36
C HIS A 396 -5.83 6.39 19.71
N GLU A 397 -6.45 5.23 19.87
CA GLU A 397 -7.21 4.88 21.07
C GLU A 397 -6.66 3.62 21.74
N GLY A 398 -6.53 3.67 23.07
CA GLY A 398 -6.04 2.55 23.89
C GLY A 398 -4.54 2.54 24.14
N SER A 399 -4.05 1.45 24.73
CA SER A 399 -2.64 1.28 25.12
C SER A 399 -1.76 0.92 23.91
N ARG A 400 -0.44 1.11 24.05
CA ARG A 400 0.54 0.68 23.04
C ARG A 400 0.46 -0.82 22.77
N PHE A 401 0.31 -1.64 23.81
CA PHE A 401 0.10 -3.09 23.66
C PHE A 401 -1.13 -3.40 22.82
N ARG A 402 -2.28 -2.76 23.10
CA ARG A 402 -3.51 -2.93 22.32
C ARG A 402 -3.29 -2.60 20.84
N MET A 403 -2.52 -1.55 20.54
CA MET A 403 -2.19 -1.20 19.16
C MET A 403 -1.36 -2.28 18.47
N VAL A 404 -0.36 -2.85 19.15
CA VAL A 404 0.45 -3.96 18.61
C VAL A 404 -0.42 -5.18 18.29
N VAL A 405 -1.35 -5.55 19.19
CA VAL A 405 -2.27 -6.67 18.96
C VAL A 405 -3.14 -6.44 17.72
N HIS A 406 -3.71 -5.23 17.58
CA HIS A 406 -4.51 -4.90 16.39
C HIS A 406 -3.68 -4.84 15.11
N ASP A 407 -2.41 -4.41 15.18
CA ASP A 407 -1.50 -4.40 14.04
C ASP A 407 -1.23 -5.82 13.54
N ILE A 408 -0.86 -6.75 14.44
CA ILE A 408 -0.70 -8.17 14.10
C ILE A 408 -2.02 -8.77 13.60
N ARG A 409 -3.15 -8.50 14.27
CA ARG A 409 -4.47 -8.97 13.85
C ARG A 409 -4.79 -8.56 12.41
N LEU A 410 -4.59 -7.29 12.07
CA LEU A 410 -4.87 -6.77 10.73
C LEU A 410 -3.89 -7.31 9.68
N LEU A 411 -2.63 -7.51 10.05
CA LEU A 411 -1.62 -8.13 9.20
C LEU A 411 -2.00 -9.58 8.85
N LEU A 412 -2.37 -10.39 9.86
CA LEU A 412 -2.79 -11.78 9.67
C LEU A 412 -4.12 -11.89 8.92
N LEU A 413 -5.09 -11.01 9.18
CA LEU A 413 -6.34 -10.96 8.40
C LEU A 413 -6.10 -10.57 6.94
N ARG A 414 -5.13 -9.69 6.66
CA ARG A 414 -4.74 -9.32 5.30
C ARG A 414 -4.10 -10.51 4.57
N LEU A 415 -3.28 -11.29 5.27
CA LEU A 415 -2.73 -12.55 4.76
C LEU A 415 -3.85 -13.56 4.45
N ALA A 416 -4.74 -13.81 5.41
CA ALA A 416 -5.86 -14.75 5.28
C ALA A 416 -6.81 -14.41 4.12
N THR A 417 -6.98 -13.12 3.82
CA THR A 417 -7.86 -12.67 2.73
C THR A 417 -7.16 -12.57 1.37
N GLY A 418 -5.84 -12.84 1.30
CA GLY A 418 -5.06 -12.67 0.07
C GLY A 418 -4.95 -11.21 -0.40
N ALA A 419 -5.24 -10.25 0.47
CA ALA A 419 -5.22 -8.84 0.12
C ALA A 419 -3.76 -8.35 -0.06
N SER A 420 -3.51 -7.62 -1.13
CA SER A 420 -2.15 -7.17 -1.47
C SER A 420 -1.55 -6.28 -0.39
N PHE A 421 -0.34 -6.59 0.08
CA PHE A 421 0.44 -5.76 1.01
C PHE A 421 1.09 -4.56 0.32
N ALA A 422 1.37 -4.65 -0.98
CA ALA A 422 2.03 -3.60 -1.75
C ALA A 422 1.13 -2.41 -2.08
N SER A 423 -0.19 -2.51 -1.88
CA SER A 423 -1.13 -1.44 -2.25
C SER A 423 -0.88 -0.12 -1.51
N ASP A 424 -0.29 -0.18 -0.31
CA ASP A 424 -0.01 1.00 0.52
C ASP A 424 1.41 1.52 0.31
N SER A 425 2.38 0.61 0.32
CA SER A 425 3.81 0.93 0.31
C SER A 425 4.46 0.92 -1.07
N GLY A 426 3.78 0.43 -2.11
CA GLY A 426 4.34 0.28 -3.46
C GLY A 426 5.35 -0.88 -3.58
N GLY A 427 5.45 -1.74 -2.56
CA GLY A 427 6.36 -2.88 -2.49
C GLY A 427 6.16 -3.68 -1.19
N GLY A 428 6.84 -4.82 -1.05
CA GLY A 428 6.66 -5.77 0.06
C GLY A 428 5.67 -6.89 -0.26
N SER A 429 6.16 -8.13 -0.24
CA SER A 429 5.35 -9.34 -0.45
C SER A 429 4.62 -9.78 0.83
N ALA A 430 3.71 -10.75 0.74
CA ALA A 430 3.15 -11.41 1.93
C ALA A 430 4.27 -11.97 2.81
N MET A 431 5.27 -12.61 2.19
CA MET A 431 6.47 -13.12 2.85
C MET A 431 7.21 -12.05 3.65
N SER A 432 7.49 -10.90 3.03
CA SER A 432 8.18 -9.79 3.70
C SER A 432 7.37 -9.25 4.88
N ASN A 433 6.04 -9.21 4.79
CA ASN A 433 5.22 -8.62 5.84
C ASN A 433 4.99 -9.57 7.01
N VAL A 434 4.80 -10.87 6.78
CA VAL A 434 4.68 -11.86 7.87
C VAL A 434 5.93 -11.92 8.74
N LYS A 435 7.10 -11.70 8.14
CA LYS A 435 8.37 -11.56 8.86
C LYS A 435 8.44 -10.38 9.85
N LEU A 436 7.47 -9.45 9.83
CA LEU A 436 7.37 -8.39 10.84
C LEU A 436 6.76 -8.88 12.15
N VAL A 437 5.94 -9.94 12.12
CA VAL A 437 5.23 -10.48 13.30
C VAL A 437 6.14 -10.76 14.49
N PRO A 438 7.30 -11.45 14.38
CA PRO A 438 8.17 -11.70 15.54
C PRO A 438 8.69 -10.40 16.19
N PHE A 439 8.96 -9.36 15.39
CA PHE A 439 9.45 -8.07 15.91
C PHE A 439 8.32 -7.22 16.50
N LEU A 440 7.11 -7.33 15.96
CA LEU A 440 5.90 -6.77 16.59
C LEU A 440 5.61 -7.49 17.92
N MET A 441 5.84 -8.80 18.02
CA MET A 441 5.74 -9.53 19.28
C MET A 441 6.75 -9.03 20.32
N GLN A 442 8.00 -8.81 19.89
CA GLN A 442 9.04 -8.21 20.73
C GLN A 442 8.63 -6.81 21.24
N MET A 443 8.04 -5.98 20.37
CA MET A 443 7.45 -4.69 20.75
C MET A 443 6.30 -4.85 21.75
N GLY A 444 5.47 -5.89 21.58
CA GLY A 444 4.38 -6.22 22.51
C GLY A 444 4.88 -6.58 23.91
N PHE A 445 5.92 -7.42 24.03
CA PHE A 445 6.56 -7.70 25.33
C PHE A 445 7.10 -6.44 26.00
N HIS A 446 7.76 -5.58 25.23
CA HIS A 446 8.22 -4.30 25.74
C HIS A 446 7.08 -3.41 26.25
N CYS A 447 5.93 -3.40 25.57
CA CYS A 447 4.75 -2.66 26.00
C CYS A 447 4.07 -3.24 27.24
N LEU A 448 4.13 -4.56 27.45
CA LEU A 448 3.65 -5.20 28.67
C LEU A 448 4.59 -4.91 29.85
N GLY A 449 5.89 -4.78 29.61
CA GLY A 449 6.89 -4.69 30.66
C GLY A 449 6.98 -6.00 31.46
N ASP A 450 7.47 -5.92 32.70
CA ASP A 450 7.61 -7.11 33.55
C ASP A 450 6.26 -7.60 34.07
N GLY A 451 6.20 -8.86 34.52
CA GLY A 451 5.01 -9.51 35.12
C GLY A 451 4.48 -8.86 36.40
N ALA A 452 4.99 -7.69 36.77
CA ALA A 452 4.53 -6.86 37.88
C ALA A 452 4.09 -5.45 37.43
N SER A 453 4.07 -5.16 36.13
CA SER A 453 3.63 -3.87 35.61
C SER A 453 2.10 -3.71 35.73
N SER A 454 1.61 -2.46 35.80
CA SER A 454 0.17 -2.18 35.80
C SER A 454 -0.48 -2.58 34.48
N THR A 455 0.19 -2.33 33.35
CA THR A 455 -0.26 -2.72 32.01
C THR A 455 -0.44 -4.22 31.92
N TRP A 456 0.57 -5.00 32.34
CA TRP A 456 0.50 -6.46 32.33
C TRP A 456 -0.66 -6.97 33.19
N ARG A 457 -0.80 -6.49 34.44
CA ARG A 457 -1.92 -6.92 35.33
C ARG A 457 -3.28 -6.66 34.70
N GLN A 458 -3.47 -5.49 34.10
CA GLN A 458 -4.73 -5.10 33.46
C GLN A 458 -5.05 -6.01 32.27
N ILE A 459 -4.08 -6.24 31.38
CA ILE A 459 -4.27 -7.06 30.18
C ILE A 459 -4.47 -8.53 30.56
N SER A 460 -3.60 -9.09 31.41
CA SER A 460 -3.67 -10.47 31.91
C SER A 460 -5.01 -10.76 32.57
N SER A 461 -5.47 -9.88 33.47
CA SER A 461 -6.77 -10.05 34.15
C SER A 461 -7.94 -9.95 33.16
N SER A 462 -7.86 -9.05 32.19
CA SER A 462 -8.90 -8.89 31.17
C SER A 462 -9.02 -10.12 30.28
N LEU A 463 -7.89 -10.65 29.81
CA LEU A 463 -7.85 -11.85 28.96
C LEU A 463 -8.23 -13.11 29.75
N SER A 464 -7.71 -13.29 30.96
CA SER A 464 -8.09 -14.42 31.83
C SER A 464 -9.60 -14.41 32.09
N ARG A 465 -10.18 -13.24 32.39
CA ARG A 465 -11.64 -13.10 32.57
C ARG A 465 -12.41 -13.36 31.28
N TYR A 466 -11.85 -13.04 30.11
CA TYR A 466 -12.47 -13.34 28.83
C TYR A 466 -12.55 -14.86 28.60
N VAL A 467 -11.44 -15.55 28.80
CA VAL A 467 -11.27 -16.98 28.53
C VAL A 467 -11.95 -17.87 29.58
N SER A 468 -12.08 -17.41 30.83
CA SER A 468 -12.77 -18.15 31.90
C SER A 468 -14.30 -18.14 31.82
N GLN A 469 -14.89 -17.46 30.83
CA GLN A 469 -16.35 -17.44 30.67
C GLN A 469 -16.89 -18.82 30.24
N THR A 470 -17.96 -19.25 30.88
CA THR A 470 -18.66 -20.52 30.57
C THR A 470 -19.69 -20.36 29.47
N SER A 471 -20.22 -19.15 29.28
CA SER A 471 -21.06 -18.77 28.14
C SER A 471 -20.40 -17.64 27.35
N SER A 472 -20.29 -17.79 26.03
CA SER A 472 -19.78 -16.74 25.13
C SER A 472 -20.83 -15.67 24.80
N ASP A 473 -21.79 -15.48 25.69
CA ASP A 473 -22.96 -14.62 25.51
C ASP A 473 -22.67 -13.16 25.91
N GLY A 474 -21.62 -12.93 26.72
CA GLY A 474 -21.36 -11.63 27.35
C GLY A 474 -20.31 -10.72 26.70
N VAL A 475 -19.56 -11.15 25.69
CA VAL A 475 -18.44 -10.34 25.17
C VAL A 475 -18.31 -10.42 23.65
N LEU A 476 -19.08 -9.60 22.95
CA LEU A 476 -18.63 -9.06 21.66
C LEU A 476 -18.46 -7.56 21.82
N SER A 477 -17.32 -7.14 22.35
CA SER A 477 -16.87 -5.77 22.08
C SER A 477 -16.79 -5.61 20.56
N VAL A 478 -17.39 -4.53 20.06
CA VAL A 478 -17.41 -4.15 18.64
C VAL A 478 -15.98 -3.97 18.12
N VAL A 479 -15.03 -3.59 18.98
CA VAL A 479 -13.65 -3.30 18.55
C VAL A 479 -12.66 -4.35 19.04
N ASP A 480 -12.73 -4.72 20.31
CA ASP A 480 -11.83 -5.72 20.92
C ASP A 480 -12.56 -7.07 21.04
N GLY A 481 -12.88 -7.64 19.87
CA GLY A 481 -13.67 -8.87 19.74
C GLY A 481 -12.89 -10.17 19.97
N PRO A 482 -13.53 -11.32 19.70
CA PRO A 482 -12.91 -12.65 19.76
C PRO A 482 -11.59 -12.76 19.00
N ASP A 483 -11.50 -12.14 17.84
CA ASP A 483 -10.30 -12.07 17.00
C ASP A 483 -9.16 -11.26 17.63
N TYR A 484 -9.46 -10.16 18.32
CA TYR A 484 -8.47 -9.41 19.12
C TYR A 484 -7.95 -10.25 20.30
N HIS A 485 -8.86 -10.88 21.04
CA HIS A 485 -8.49 -11.71 22.19
C HIS A 485 -7.72 -12.96 21.77
N LEU A 486 -8.08 -13.56 20.65
CA LEU A 486 -7.34 -14.66 20.02
C LEU A 486 -5.90 -14.26 19.75
N VAL A 487 -5.65 -13.16 19.04
CA VAL A 487 -4.28 -12.68 18.76
C VAL A 487 -3.55 -12.28 20.04
N SER A 488 -4.25 -11.75 21.05
CA SER A 488 -3.65 -11.43 22.36
C SER A 488 -3.06 -12.66 23.06
N THR A 489 -3.57 -13.87 22.79
CA THR A 489 -3.03 -15.09 23.39
C THR A 489 -1.58 -15.37 23.02
N LEU A 490 -1.05 -14.78 21.93
CA LEU A 490 0.36 -14.90 21.54
C LEU A 490 1.35 -14.37 22.59
N TRP A 491 0.88 -13.61 23.58
CA TRP A 491 1.69 -13.19 24.74
C TRP A 491 1.30 -13.89 26.05
N PHE A 492 0.25 -14.72 26.04
CA PHE A 492 -0.32 -15.38 27.21
C PHE A 492 -0.69 -16.84 26.85
N PRO A 493 0.29 -17.73 26.64
CA PRO A 493 0.06 -19.08 26.14
C PRO A 493 -0.86 -19.91 27.05
N SER A 494 -0.81 -19.71 28.37
CA SER A 494 -1.77 -20.33 29.30
C SER A 494 -3.25 -19.99 29.02
N CYS A 495 -3.53 -18.84 28.40
CA CYS A 495 -4.88 -18.44 27.97
C CYS A 495 -5.29 -19.08 26.63
N TRP A 496 -4.35 -19.67 25.89
CA TRP A 496 -4.60 -20.46 24.67
C TRP A 496 -4.86 -21.93 24.98
N GLN A 497 -4.08 -22.50 25.90
CA GLN A 497 -4.11 -23.93 26.23
C GLN A 497 -5.47 -24.39 26.75
N GLY A 498 -6.03 -25.42 26.13
CA GLY A 498 -7.35 -25.98 26.48
C GLY A 498 -8.56 -25.07 26.15
N ARG A 499 -8.35 -23.98 25.39
CA ARG A 499 -9.38 -22.95 25.13
C ARG A 499 -9.65 -22.72 23.64
N ARG A 500 -9.07 -23.54 22.76
CA ARG A 500 -9.28 -23.56 21.30
C ARG A 500 -10.77 -23.59 20.93
N GLY A 501 -11.53 -24.55 21.47
CA GLY A 501 -12.98 -24.67 21.21
C GLY A 501 -13.82 -23.47 21.66
N PHE A 502 -13.40 -22.77 22.72
CA PHE A 502 -14.04 -21.54 23.17
C PHE A 502 -13.88 -20.43 22.13
N PHE A 503 -12.66 -20.20 21.63
CA PHE A 503 -12.41 -19.19 20.60
C PHE A 503 -13.16 -19.49 19.29
N LEU A 504 -13.18 -20.76 18.86
CA LEU A 504 -13.95 -21.19 17.68
C LEU A 504 -15.44 -20.85 17.83
N SER A 505 -16.00 -21.12 19.01
CA SER A 505 -17.41 -20.83 19.30
C SER A 505 -17.69 -19.32 19.32
N CYS A 506 -16.78 -18.52 19.86
CA CYS A 506 -16.88 -17.06 19.85
C CYS A 506 -16.79 -16.46 18.43
N LEU A 507 -15.86 -16.94 17.62
CA LEU A 507 -15.68 -16.53 16.22
C LEU A 507 -16.90 -16.90 15.39
N LEU A 508 -17.45 -18.11 15.58
CA LEU A 508 -18.68 -18.53 14.90
C LEU A 508 -19.84 -17.60 15.27
N ARG A 509 -20.10 -17.31 16.55
CA ARG A 509 -21.18 -16.39 16.94
C ARG A 509 -20.99 -14.99 16.36
N GLN A 510 -19.76 -14.49 16.34
CA GLN A 510 -19.45 -13.19 15.73
C GLN A 510 -19.78 -13.19 14.23
N ALA A 511 -19.44 -14.27 13.51
CA ALA A 511 -19.78 -14.43 12.11
C ALA A 511 -21.30 -14.50 11.90
N LEU A 512 -22.01 -15.36 12.63
CA LEU A 512 -23.47 -15.55 12.48
C LEU A 512 -24.26 -14.27 12.77
N ARG A 513 -23.84 -13.46 13.75
CA ARG A 513 -24.46 -12.14 14.03
C ARG A 513 -24.34 -11.15 12.87
N GLY A 514 -23.38 -11.35 11.97
CA GLY A 514 -23.22 -10.54 10.77
C GLY A 514 -24.16 -10.93 9.61
N LEU A 515 -24.86 -12.06 9.72
CA LEU A 515 -25.72 -12.58 8.65
C LEU A 515 -27.18 -12.15 8.81
N PRO A 516 -27.95 -12.03 7.71
CA PRO A 516 -29.39 -11.82 7.77
C PRO A 516 -30.11 -13.03 8.39
N ASP A 517 -31.13 -12.78 9.21
CA ASP A 517 -31.95 -13.83 9.84
C ASP A 517 -32.54 -14.82 8.82
N SER A 518 -32.80 -14.39 7.58
CA SER A 518 -33.29 -15.24 6.49
C SER A 518 -32.32 -16.35 6.09
N VAL A 519 -31.01 -16.12 6.23
CA VAL A 519 -29.97 -17.13 5.93
C VAL A 519 -29.98 -18.22 7.00
N LEU A 520 -30.15 -17.82 8.27
CA LEU A 520 -30.09 -18.72 9.44
C LEU A 520 -31.37 -19.53 9.68
N GLN A 521 -32.46 -19.21 8.99
CA GLN A 521 -33.74 -19.94 9.09
C GLN A 521 -33.87 -21.11 8.10
N GLY A 522 -32.91 -21.31 7.20
CA GLY A 522 -32.92 -22.45 6.26
C GLY A 522 -32.61 -23.78 6.94
N ASP A 523 -33.17 -24.89 6.45
CA ASP A 523 -33.02 -26.24 7.03
C ASP A 523 -31.56 -26.76 7.09
N SER A 524 -30.67 -26.17 6.28
CA SER A 524 -29.25 -26.53 6.13
C SER A 524 -28.36 -25.28 6.06
N TRP A 525 -28.69 -24.24 6.84
CA TRP A 525 -27.94 -22.99 6.83
C TRP A 525 -26.45 -23.19 7.14
N GLU A 526 -26.06 -24.24 7.86
CA GLU A 526 -24.66 -24.54 8.20
C GLU A 526 -23.78 -24.79 6.95
N GLU A 527 -24.39 -25.23 5.86
CA GLU A 527 -23.73 -25.52 4.58
C GLU A 527 -23.86 -24.36 3.58
N SER A 528 -24.45 -23.23 3.99
CA SER A 528 -24.63 -22.08 3.13
C SER A 528 -23.28 -21.46 2.72
N PRO A 529 -23.07 -21.14 1.43
CA PRO A 529 -21.89 -20.39 0.98
C PRO A 529 -21.73 -19.04 1.68
N ASP A 530 -22.83 -18.38 2.05
CA ASP A 530 -22.81 -17.10 2.76
C ASP A 530 -22.26 -17.26 4.18
N VAL A 531 -22.57 -18.38 4.85
CA VAL A 531 -22.07 -18.68 6.19
C VAL A 531 -20.58 -18.97 6.13
N LEU A 532 -20.14 -19.77 5.16
CA LEU A 532 -18.71 -20.01 4.94
C LEU A 532 -17.97 -18.71 4.64
N ALA A 533 -18.48 -17.86 3.74
CA ALA A 533 -17.85 -16.59 3.39
C ALA A 533 -17.67 -15.68 4.61
N GLN A 534 -18.67 -15.65 5.50
CA GLN A 534 -18.63 -14.86 6.73
C GLN A 534 -17.68 -15.44 7.79
N CYS A 535 -17.58 -16.77 7.89
CA CYS A 535 -16.68 -17.44 8.83
C CYS A 535 -15.22 -17.43 8.37
N ARG A 536 -14.98 -17.48 7.04
CA ARG A 536 -13.67 -17.79 6.44
C ARG A 536 -12.51 -17.03 7.05
N SER A 537 -12.56 -15.70 7.07
CA SER A 537 -11.44 -14.89 7.56
C SER A 537 -11.16 -15.09 9.05
N GLY A 538 -12.19 -15.30 9.87
CA GLY A 538 -12.04 -15.51 11.31
C GLY A 538 -11.43 -16.88 11.63
N PHE A 539 -11.82 -17.91 10.88
CA PHE A 539 -11.30 -19.28 11.06
C PHE A 539 -9.90 -19.44 10.46
N MET A 540 -9.59 -18.79 9.34
CA MET A 540 -8.22 -18.70 8.85
C MET A 540 -7.32 -17.96 9.84
N LEU A 541 -7.79 -16.86 10.45
CA LEU A 541 -7.06 -16.18 11.52
C LEU A 541 -6.81 -17.12 12.72
N PHE A 542 -7.81 -17.91 13.13
CA PHE A 542 -7.63 -18.94 14.15
C PHE A 542 -6.54 -19.93 13.79
N ALA A 543 -6.56 -20.49 12.58
CA ALA A 543 -5.55 -21.44 12.12
C ALA A 543 -4.14 -20.83 12.10
N LEU A 544 -4.00 -19.59 11.64
CA LEU A 544 -2.72 -18.86 11.65
C LEU A 544 -2.21 -18.62 13.08
N VAL A 545 -3.09 -18.24 14.01
CA VAL A 545 -2.71 -18.05 15.42
C VAL A 545 -2.37 -19.38 16.08
N ALA A 546 -3.09 -20.46 15.77
CA ALA A 546 -2.76 -21.81 16.24
C ALA A 546 -1.35 -22.22 15.78
N ARG A 547 -1.06 -22.04 14.49
CA ARG A 547 0.26 -22.33 13.92
C ARG A 547 1.37 -21.49 14.55
N LEU A 548 1.10 -20.21 14.82
CA LEU A 548 2.04 -19.36 15.56
C LEU A 548 2.30 -19.86 16.98
N HIS A 549 1.29 -20.36 17.69
CA HIS A 549 1.49 -20.97 19.01
C HIS A 549 2.38 -22.21 18.93
N GLU A 550 2.17 -23.07 17.94
CA GLU A 550 3.01 -24.26 17.70
C GLU A 550 4.47 -23.83 17.47
N MET A 551 4.68 -22.90 16.55
CA MET A 551 6.02 -22.40 16.18
C MET A 551 6.76 -21.75 17.35
N LEU A 552 6.04 -21.00 18.20
CA LEU A 552 6.64 -20.17 19.25
C LEU A 552 6.78 -20.86 20.61
N TYR A 553 5.98 -21.89 20.89
CA TYR A 553 5.90 -22.48 22.24
C TYR A 553 6.07 -24.00 22.30
N GLU A 554 5.77 -24.77 21.25
CA GLU A 554 5.88 -26.25 21.34
C GLU A 554 7.34 -26.74 21.46
N SER A 555 8.31 -25.98 20.96
CA SER A 555 9.74 -26.24 21.12
C SER A 555 10.25 -26.08 22.57
N HIS A 556 9.49 -25.39 23.45
CA HIS A 556 9.92 -24.99 24.79
C HIS A 556 9.19 -25.70 25.94
N GLY A 557 8.30 -26.65 25.63
CA GLY A 557 7.52 -27.41 26.60
C GLY A 557 6.16 -26.79 26.91
N THR A 558 5.18 -27.64 27.26
CA THR A 558 3.78 -27.24 27.44
C THR A 558 3.56 -26.41 28.72
N SER A 559 3.05 -25.19 28.57
CA SER A 559 2.42 -24.44 29.65
C SER A 559 1.11 -25.12 30.07
N ASN A 560 0.86 -25.25 31.38
CA ASN A 560 -0.44 -25.72 31.86
C ASN A 560 -1.50 -24.62 31.64
N ALA A 561 -2.75 -25.02 31.41
CA ALA A 561 -3.88 -24.10 31.33
C ALA A 561 -3.98 -23.26 32.62
N THR A 562 -4.45 -22.01 32.52
CA THR A 562 -4.64 -21.16 33.69
C THR A 562 -5.60 -21.82 34.69
N GLU A 563 -5.13 -22.15 35.90
CA GLU A 563 -5.95 -22.67 37.00
C GLU A 563 -6.91 -21.60 37.54
N GLU A 564 -7.87 -21.97 38.39
CA GLU A 564 -8.88 -21.05 38.96
C GLU A 564 -8.31 -19.88 39.79
N GLY A 565 -7.00 -19.87 40.06
CA GLY A 565 -6.25 -18.70 40.50
C GLY A 565 -5.52 -18.06 39.32
N GLY A 566 -5.94 -16.87 38.90
CA GLY A 566 -5.45 -16.19 37.68
C GLY A 566 -3.92 -16.11 37.55
N LEU A 567 -3.47 -15.97 36.29
CA LEU A 567 -2.06 -16.03 35.90
C LEU A 567 -1.16 -15.09 36.72
N THR A 568 -0.17 -15.64 37.41
CA THR A 568 0.81 -14.85 38.17
C THR A 568 1.94 -14.34 37.28
N GLY A 569 2.61 -13.26 37.70
CA GLY A 569 3.72 -12.68 36.94
C GLY A 569 4.92 -13.61 36.80
N GLU A 570 5.19 -14.43 37.81
CA GLU A 570 6.27 -15.43 37.81
C GLU A 570 5.96 -16.57 36.84
N GLN A 571 4.71 -17.06 36.83
CA GLN A 571 4.26 -18.06 35.85
C GLN A 571 4.34 -17.52 34.42
N TRP A 572 3.88 -16.28 34.19
CA TRP A 572 3.95 -15.63 32.88
C TRP A 572 5.39 -15.44 32.39
N ALA A 573 6.29 -15.03 33.29
CA ALA A 573 7.71 -14.90 32.95
C ALA A 573 8.31 -16.27 32.58
N ALA A 574 8.01 -17.31 33.35
CA ALA A 574 8.50 -18.66 33.08
C ALA A 574 7.98 -19.24 31.75
N GLU A 575 6.69 -19.04 31.42
CA GLU A 575 6.11 -19.56 30.17
C GLU A 575 6.56 -18.79 28.92
N THR A 576 7.07 -17.56 29.06
CA THR A 576 7.47 -16.72 27.92
C THR A 576 8.98 -16.47 27.79
N ASP A 577 9.80 -16.86 28.76
CA ASP A 577 11.26 -16.59 28.74
C ASP A 577 11.96 -17.23 27.54
N GLY A 578 11.67 -18.51 27.25
CA GLY A 578 12.25 -19.25 26.13
C GLY A 578 11.98 -18.55 24.79
N MET A 579 10.72 -18.28 24.50
CA MET A 579 10.30 -17.59 23.27
C MET A 579 10.84 -16.15 23.20
N GLN A 580 10.84 -15.38 24.30
CA GLN A 580 11.46 -14.06 24.30
C GLN A 580 12.98 -14.13 24.01
N GLY A 581 13.64 -15.21 24.42
CA GLY A 581 15.03 -15.50 24.07
C GLY A 581 15.21 -15.81 22.57
N GLU A 582 14.29 -16.59 22.00
CA GLU A 582 14.26 -16.96 20.58
C GLU A 582 14.00 -15.76 19.67
N LEU A 583 13.08 -14.86 20.04
CA LEU A 583 12.86 -13.58 19.34
C LEU A 583 14.09 -12.65 19.29
N ARG A 584 15.16 -12.96 20.04
CA ARG A 584 16.41 -12.19 20.09
C ARG A 584 17.59 -12.91 19.44
N LYS A 585 17.46 -14.19 19.08
CA LYS A 585 18.57 -15.05 18.61
C LYS A 585 18.18 -15.71 17.30
N ASP A 586 19.18 -16.21 16.56
CA ASP A 586 19.01 -16.97 15.32
C ASP A 586 17.89 -16.44 14.40
N HIS A 587 18.01 -15.16 14.04
CA HIS A 587 16.99 -14.49 13.23
C HIS A 587 16.83 -15.16 11.85
N GLN A 588 17.84 -15.86 11.34
CA GLN A 588 17.72 -16.59 10.09
C GLN A 588 16.71 -17.75 10.21
N GLN A 589 16.87 -18.60 11.23
CA GLN A 589 15.94 -19.68 11.48
C GLN A 589 14.55 -19.15 11.80
N LEU A 590 14.46 -18.12 12.65
CA LEU A 590 13.19 -17.49 13.02
C LEU A 590 12.46 -16.97 11.77
N LEU A 591 13.14 -16.22 10.90
CA LEU A 591 12.51 -15.69 9.70
C LEU A 591 12.06 -16.80 8.75
N ALA A 592 12.83 -17.88 8.60
CA ALA A 592 12.47 -19.04 7.76
C ALA A 592 11.23 -19.77 8.29
N GLN A 593 11.07 -19.90 9.61
CA GLN A 593 9.85 -20.45 10.21
C GLN A 593 8.62 -19.60 9.83
N PHE A 594 8.73 -18.27 9.91
CA PHE A 594 7.65 -17.37 9.52
C PHE A 594 7.34 -17.39 8.02
N GLU A 595 8.26 -17.84 7.16
CA GLU A 595 7.96 -18.08 5.74
C GLU A 595 6.99 -19.25 5.55
N GLN A 596 7.15 -20.31 6.33
CA GLN A 596 6.27 -21.48 6.30
C GLN A 596 4.82 -21.13 6.66
N LEU A 597 4.59 -20.06 7.43
CA LEU A 597 3.24 -19.59 7.74
C LEU A 597 2.52 -19.03 6.50
N VAL A 598 3.25 -18.42 5.56
CA VAL A 598 2.69 -17.96 4.28
C VAL A 598 2.37 -19.16 3.40
N GLU A 599 3.28 -20.14 3.33
CA GLU A 599 3.06 -21.38 2.58
C GLU A 599 1.83 -22.13 3.11
N PHE A 600 1.70 -22.28 4.44
CA PHE A 600 0.52 -22.86 5.09
C PHE A 600 -0.77 -22.11 4.70
N ASN A 601 -0.76 -20.77 4.70
CA ASN A 601 -1.91 -19.98 4.29
C ASN A 601 -2.30 -20.21 2.81
N GLU A 602 -1.32 -20.20 1.91
CA GLU A 602 -1.55 -20.26 0.46
C GLU A 602 -1.86 -21.69 -0.02
N GLN A 603 -1.19 -22.70 0.54
CA GLN A 603 -1.25 -24.09 0.07
C GLN A 603 -2.29 -24.94 0.83
N GLU A 604 -2.57 -24.61 2.09
CA GLU A 604 -3.46 -25.44 2.92
C GLU A 604 -4.77 -24.71 3.27
N LEU A 605 -4.71 -23.47 3.78
CA LEU A 605 -5.93 -22.76 4.20
C LEU A 605 -6.72 -22.15 3.02
N SER A 606 -6.03 -21.54 2.06
CA SER A 606 -6.68 -20.83 0.94
C SER A 606 -7.47 -21.77 0.01
N PRO A 607 -7.04 -23.02 -0.24
CA PRO A 607 -7.81 -23.96 -1.06
C PRO A 607 -9.07 -24.53 -0.40
N CYS A 608 -9.23 -24.44 0.93
CA CYS A 608 -10.37 -25.03 1.62
C CYS A 608 -11.70 -24.45 1.11
N GLU A 609 -12.65 -25.31 0.76
CA GLU A 609 -13.98 -24.97 0.24
C GLU A 609 -15.10 -25.17 1.27
N SER A 610 -14.77 -25.68 2.46
CA SER A 610 -15.72 -25.89 3.54
C SER A 610 -15.16 -25.54 4.91
N LEU A 611 -16.04 -25.29 5.89
CA LEU A 611 -15.63 -25.04 7.27
C LEU A 611 -15.00 -26.29 7.91
N VAL A 612 -15.45 -27.48 7.50
CA VAL A 612 -14.90 -28.77 7.95
C VAL A 612 -13.44 -28.88 7.52
N GLU A 613 -13.13 -28.61 6.25
CA GLU A 613 -11.75 -28.61 5.75
C GLU A 613 -10.86 -27.58 6.46
N LEU A 614 -11.36 -26.35 6.69
CA LEU A 614 -10.61 -25.34 7.45
C LEU A 614 -10.29 -25.80 8.88
N LEU A 615 -11.24 -26.46 9.53
CA LEU A 615 -11.07 -27.00 10.89
C LEU A 615 -10.17 -28.24 10.91
N ASP A 616 -10.17 -29.06 9.85
CA ASP A 616 -9.30 -30.21 9.72
C ASP A 616 -7.84 -29.77 9.52
N VAL A 617 -7.59 -28.85 8.59
CA VAL A 617 -6.27 -28.25 8.35
C VAL A 617 -5.73 -27.54 9.61
N ALA A 618 -6.60 -26.93 10.40
CA ALA A 618 -6.23 -26.30 11.68
C ALA A 618 -6.10 -27.29 12.87
N ASP A 619 -6.26 -28.60 12.64
CA ASP A 619 -6.29 -29.66 13.66
C ASP A 619 -7.26 -29.32 14.82
N ALA A 620 -8.42 -28.78 14.47
CA ALA A 620 -9.39 -28.18 15.37
C ALA A 620 -10.70 -28.98 15.50
N LEU A 621 -10.90 -30.03 14.71
CA LEU A 621 -12.09 -30.89 14.80
C LEU A 621 -12.23 -31.56 16.19
N LYS A 622 -11.10 -31.84 16.85
CA LYS A 622 -11.03 -32.41 18.21
C LYS A 622 -11.46 -31.43 19.30
N ASP A 623 -11.41 -30.13 19.02
CA ASP A 623 -11.73 -29.07 19.99
C ASP A 623 -13.24 -28.76 20.05
N LEU A 624 -14.05 -29.38 19.18
CA LEU A 624 -15.48 -29.15 19.08
C LEU A 624 -16.27 -29.98 20.10
N THR A 625 -17.49 -29.54 20.42
CA THR A 625 -18.42 -30.29 21.27
C THR A 625 -19.78 -30.42 20.59
N PRO A 626 -20.22 -31.63 20.19
CA PRO A 626 -19.48 -32.90 20.21
C PRO A 626 -18.30 -32.92 19.23
N ALA A 627 -17.23 -33.65 19.55
CA ALA A 627 -15.99 -33.67 18.76
C ALA A 627 -16.21 -34.25 17.35
N GLY A 628 -15.61 -33.61 16.34
CA GLY A 628 -15.69 -34.03 14.93
C GLY A 628 -17.02 -33.77 14.22
N ASP A 629 -18.10 -33.42 14.93
CA ASP A 629 -19.41 -33.12 14.33
C ASP A 629 -19.64 -31.61 14.22
N VAL A 630 -19.13 -31.05 13.11
CA VAL A 630 -19.18 -29.61 12.82
C VAL A 630 -20.62 -29.11 12.73
N ARG A 631 -21.54 -29.86 12.12
CA ARG A 631 -22.93 -29.43 11.93
C ARG A 631 -23.66 -29.34 13.27
N THR A 632 -23.55 -30.36 14.12
CA THR A 632 -24.18 -30.35 15.45
C THR A 632 -23.57 -29.27 16.33
N TRP A 633 -22.25 -29.07 16.27
CA TRP A 633 -21.58 -27.99 16.97
C TRP A 633 -22.08 -26.61 16.53
N MET A 634 -22.16 -26.35 15.21
CA MET A 634 -22.66 -25.07 14.67
C MET A 634 -24.08 -24.77 15.14
N ARG A 635 -24.98 -25.78 15.14
CA ARG A 635 -26.35 -25.65 15.67
C ARG A 635 -26.37 -25.34 17.16
N SER A 636 -25.56 -26.04 17.94
CA SER A 636 -25.44 -25.78 19.38
C SER A 636 -24.98 -24.35 19.64
N VAL A 637 -23.98 -23.87 18.90
CA VAL A 637 -23.46 -22.51 19.04
C VAL A 637 -24.47 -21.44 18.59
N ALA A 638 -25.24 -21.71 17.53
CA ALA A 638 -26.28 -20.79 17.05
C ALA A 638 -27.51 -20.70 17.97
N SER A 639 -27.77 -21.77 18.73
CA SER A 639 -28.89 -21.83 19.70
C SER A 639 -28.61 -21.14 21.04
N GLN A 640 -27.34 -20.81 21.29
CA GLN A 640 -26.86 -20.10 22.48
C GLN A 640 -26.67 -18.62 22.17
#